data_AF-A0A940THE9-F1
#
_entry.id   AF-A0A940THE9-F1
#
_cell.length_a   1.000
_cell.length_b   1.000
_cell.length_c   1.000
_cell.angle_alpha   90.00
_cell.angle_beta   90.00
_cell.angle_gamma   90.00
#
_symmetry.space_group_name_H-M   'P 1'
#
loop_
_entity.id
_entity.type
_entity.pdbx_description
1 polymer ?
#
loop_
_entity_poly.entity_id
_entity_poly.type
_entity_poly.pdbx_seq_one_letter_code
_entity_poly.pdbx_strand_id
1 'polypeptide(L)'
;MKKKYKRIYVAVFLAMCTVPMLFYPFSKSGAALEKRDPVKTPSLTADGMLNNDFSGECEAFLADRLPFRPAVLSAANAVKSGVFKSDAANVVTGRDGWIFCEASVADYMNTNALSDERLRSITVSLSLLDEYVTAKGGKFLFVPMPNKASVYSEFMPSRYRKANTNNLARLQGMLAANKVSYIDMLSLMNEKKSFGLYHKRDTHWNYYGALLGYYGITDAMGKKHRMYDDTDYVPKKIWRGDIDKMLYPFIGTRDYQYDLNISFEPFEFVIPSGVTDIAAQLENFMSDKEENDKRISTRKVSGLGNGRLYMVRDSFGRALLPFFIDNYDTTMFVRADYPDMSNVTEGTDMIYEIVERNINDLFRTAPLMTAPVRTDIGEIAASGASVSFTYSEESYGTRIYGEMSREMLSPDGRVYVRLSGADTSVIYEAFPVYEEKLLGGTNKYGFSLIADASVLTEGEYNLEVISAGKSYAGVADRPLYFSEAAVNEAKKAKIAVSSDSKTENDTDEKVPEEDEKIVSEAKFIEGTIADRAKVIYNGTEIAVGANINDLLEGLGPQAAPSSSAESCLTGKPILEYYYAGMTIQADEDGTIASIEISESLYPGTEAGTAGGLHCGSSREDAFAAFGETTSPGASSITYEEDDAEVKVQVIFVEDAVSVILITGPGA
;
A
#
# COMPACT_ATOMS: atom_id res chain seq x y z
N MET A 1 37.65 -21.05 43.72
CA MET A 1 38.10 -21.20 42.31
C MET A 1 39.61 -21.03 42.19
N LYS A 2 40.35 -21.99 41.61
CA LYS A 2 41.82 -21.94 41.42
C LYS A 2 42.23 -20.72 40.56
N LYS A 3 43.39 -20.09 40.82
CA LYS A 3 43.88 -18.87 40.12
C LYS A 3 43.82 -18.95 38.58
N LYS A 4 43.97 -20.15 38.00
CA LYS A 4 43.85 -20.40 36.55
C LYS A 4 42.43 -20.10 36.02
N TYR A 5 41.38 -20.50 36.74
CA TYR A 5 39.99 -20.24 36.34
C TYR A 5 39.63 -18.76 36.39
N LYS A 6 40.17 -18.00 37.36
CA LYS A 6 39.97 -16.54 37.42
C LYS A 6 40.59 -15.83 36.21
N ARG A 7 41.79 -16.26 35.77
CA ARG A 7 42.44 -15.70 34.57
C ARG A 7 41.67 -16.01 33.29
N ILE A 8 41.19 -17.25 33.15
CA ILE A 8 40.35 -17.67 32.02
C ILE A 8 39.05 -16.85 32.00
N TYR A 9 38.37 -16.72 33.15
CA TYR A 9 37.16 -15.91 33.27
C TYR A 9 37.38 -14.46 32.84
N VAL A 10 38.45 -13.81 33.34
CA VAL A 10 38.77 -12.43 32.96
C VAL A 10 39.08 -12.31 31.47
N ALA A 11 39.85 -13.25 30.91
CA ALA A 11 40.16 -13.25 29.48
C ALA A 11 38.91 -13.41 28.61
N VAL A 12 37.99 -14.31 28.99
CA VAL A 12 36.71 -14.51 28.30
C VAL A 12 35.81 -13.29 28.42
N PHE A 13 35.74 -12.68 29.60
CA PHE A 13 34.95 -11.45 29.82
C PHE A 13 35.49 -10.29 28.98
N LEU A 14 36.80 -10.07 28.98
CA LEU A 14 37.42 -9.03 28.16
C LEU A 14 37.19 -9.30 26.67
N ALA A 15 37.35 -10.54 26.21
CA ALA A 15 37.07 -10.91 24.83
C ALA A 15 35.59 -10.68 24.47
N MET A 16 34.65 -10.98 25.37
CA MET A 16 33.22 -10.74 25.16
C MET A 16 32.89 -9.24 25.00
N CYS A 17 33.65 -8.35 25.66
CA CYS A 17 33.47 -6.91 25.52
C CYS A 17 34.20 -6.33 24.30
N THR A 18 35.40 -6.82 23.96
CA THR A 18 36.26 -6.20 22.93
C THR A 18 36.05 -6.79 21.54
N VAL A 19 35.74 -8.09 21.43
CA VAL A 19 35.55 -8.75 20.13
C VAL A 19 34.40 -8.14 19.34
N PRO A 20 33.20 -7.85 19.91
CA PRO A 20 32.14 -7.18 19.17
C PRO A 20 32.60 -5.85 18.57
N MET A 21 33.41 -5.05 19.30
CA MET A 21 33.89 -3.75 18.80
C MET A 21 34.75 -3.87 17.53
N LEU A 22 35.50 -4.97 17.37
CA LEU A 22 36.30 -5.22 16.17
C LEU A 22 35.47 -5.51 14.93
N PHE A 23 34.24 -6.00 15.11
CA PHE A 23 33.31 -6.34 14.02
C PHE A 23 32.26 -5.26 13.75
N TYR A 24 32.30 -4.14 14.49
CA TYR A 24 31.36 -3.03 14.33
C TYR A 24 31.32 -2.45 12.90
N PRO A 25 32.46 -2.28 12.19
CA PRO A 25 32.45 -1.78 10.80
C PRO A 25 31.68 -2.67 9.81
N PHE A 26 31.45 -3.95 10.14
CA PHE A 26 30.75 -4.91 9.30
C PHE A 26 29.30 -5.16 9.76
N SER A 27 28.83 -4.40 10.74
CA SER A 27 27.52 -4.60 11.33
C SER A 27 26.41 -3.87 10.58
N LYS A 28 25.29 -4.56 10.38
CA LYS A 28 24.06 -4.00 9.82
C LYS A 28 23.05 -3.71 10.93
N SER A 29 22.13 -2.78 10.66
CA SER A 29 21.01 -2.50 11.57
C SER A 29 20.17 -3.76 11.79
N GLY A 30 19.78 -4.01 13.04
CA GLY A 30 18.84 -5.08 13.40
C GLY A 30 17.38 -4.76 13.08
N ALA A 31 17.07 -3.54 12.62
CA ALA A 31 15.72 -3.02 12.47
C ALA A 31 14.83 -3.84 11.52
N ALA A 32 15.39 -4.30 10.39
CA ALA A 32 14.68 -5.17 9.46
C ALA A 32 14.26 -6.51 10.09
N LEU A 33 15.10 -7.11 10.95
CA LEU A 33 14.77 -8.34 11.66
C LEU A 33 13.68 -8.13 12.73
N GLU A 34 13.63 -6.94 13.31
CA GLU A 34 12.69 -6.55 14.37
C GLU A 34 11.41 -5.88 13.83
N LYS A 35 11.28 -5.74 12.50
CA LYS A 35 10.20 -5.01 11.81
C LYS A 35 9.96 -3.62 12.40
N ARG A 36 11.03 -2.84 12.57
CA ARG A 36 11.00 -1.44 13.00
C ARG A 36 11.88 -0.58 12.10
N ASP A 37 11.79 0.73 12.26
CA ASP A 37 12.69 1.65 11.56
C ASP A 37 14.13 1.57 12.11
N PRO A 38 15.14 1.69 11.24
CA PRO A 38 16.52 1.77 11.66
C PRO A 38 16.76 3.06 12.43
N VAL A 39 17.62 2.98 13.45
CA VAL A 39 18.02 4.19 14.18
C VAL A 39 18.85 5.05 13.23
N LYS A 40 18.41 6.31 13.07
CA LYS A 40 19.09 7.33 12.24
C LYS A 40 20.53 7.52 12.72
N THR A 41 21.42 7.87 11.80
CA THR A 41 22.79 8.26 12.16
C THR A 41 22.77 9.48 13.07
N PRO A 42 23.47 9.45 14.22
CA PRO A 42 23.50 10.56 15.15
C PRO A 42 24.13 11.79 14.50
N SER A 43 23.55 12.97 14.74
CA SER A 43 24.06 14.24 14.21
C SER A 43 24.66 15.10 15.32
N LEU A 44 25.86 15.63 15.10
CA LEU A 44 26.52 16.56 16.02
C LEU A 44 25.75 17.88 16.17
N THR A 45 24.91 18.22 15.18
CA THR A 45 24.09 19.43 15.17
C THR A 45 22.62 19.13 14.94
N ALA A 46 21.76 19.90 15.62
CA ALA A 46 20.31 19.93 15.43
C ALA A 46 19.89 21.40 15.38
N ASP A 47 19.12 21.79 14.35
CA ASP A 47 18.63 23.16 14.13
C ASP A 47 19.73 24.24 14.20
N GLY A 48 20.91 23.95 13.64
CA GLY A 48 22.05 24.87 13.61
C GLY A 48 22.80 25.02 14.95
N MET A 49 22.41 24.27 15.98
CA MET A 49 23.07 24.25 17.29
C MET A 49 23.68 22.89 17.60
N LEU A 50 24.53 22.81 18.63
CA LEU A 50 25.04 21.54 19.16
C LEU A 50 23.89 20.67 19.66
N ASN A 51 23.83 19.44 19.17
CA ASN A 51 22.80 18.48 19.56
C ASN A 51 23.05 17.99 20.99
N ASN A 52 22.17 18.36 21.92
CA ASN A 52 22.25 17.92 23.32
C ASN A 52 21.94 16.42 23.49
N ASP A 53 21.25 15.82 22.53
CA ASP A 53 20.85 14.40 22.54
C ASP A 53 21.84 13.51 21.80
N PHE A 54 22.94 14.06 21.24
CA PHE A 54 23.94 13.33 20.45
C PHE A 54 24.46 12.07 21.15
N SER A 55 24.67 12.12 22.47
CA SER A 55 25.13 10.95 23.23
C SER A 55 24.07 9.83 23.26
N GLY A 56 22.79 10.18 23.43
CA GLY A 56 21.69 9.22 23.44
C GLY A 56 21.45 8.64 22.04
N GLU A 57 21.52 9.47 21.01
CA GLU A 57 21.45 9.04 19.62
C GLU A 57 22.61 8.09 19.25
N CYS A 58 23.83 8.39 19.70
CA CYS A 58 24.98 7.51 19.53
C CYS A 58 24.77 6.16 20.22
N GLU A 59 24.29 6.15 21.47
CA GLU A 59 23.98 4.91 22.18
C GLU A 59 22.94 4.08 21.45
N ALA A 60 21.84 4.71 21.00
CA ALA A 60 20.79 4.05 20.23
C ALA A 60 21.31 3.51 18.90
N PHE A 61 22.14 4.28 18.19
CA PHE A 61 22.75 3.89 16.91
C PHE A 61 23.71 2.69 17.06
N LEU A 62 24.54 2.71 18.11
CA LEU A 62 25.46 1.62 18.45
C LEU A 62 24.69 0.35 18.86
N ALA A 63 23.64 0.50 19.67
CA ALA A 63 22.80 -0.62 20.10
C ALA A 63 22.05 -1.27 18.93
N ASP A 64 21.59 -0.46 17.96
CA ASP A 64 20.90 -0.92 16.75
C ASP A 64 21.79 -1.80 15.85
N ARG A 65 23.10 -1.57 15.89
CA ARG A 65 24.12 -2.21 15.05
C ARG A 65 25.07 -3.12 15.83
N LEU A 66 24.70 -3.56 17.03
CA LEU A 66 25.57 -4.40 17.85
C LEU A 66 25.97 -5.69 17.10
N PRO A 67 27.27 -5.97 16.89
CA PRO A 67 27.72 -7.18 16.21
C PRO A 67 27.27 -8.44 16.96
N PHE A 68 26.92 -9.47 16.21
CA PHE A 68 26.34 -10.72 16.75
C PHE A 68 24.99 -10.55 17.46
N ARG A 69 24.33 -9.38 17.38
CA ARG A 69 22.98 -9.17 17.93
C ARG A 69 22.00 -10.28 17.60
N PRO A 70 21.90 -10.80 16.35
CA PRO A 70 21.01 -11.92 16.05
C PRO A 70 21.29 -13.18 16.90
N ALA A 71 22.55 -13.51 17.14
CA ALA A 71 22.94 -14.68 17.94
C ALA A 71 22.65 -14.47 19.44
N VAL A 72 22.97 -13.28 19.97
CA VAL A 72 22.70 -12.91 21.37
C VAL A 72 21.19 -12.85 21.63
N LEU A 73 20.41 -12.25 20.72
CA LEU A 73 18.96 -12.19 20.81
C LEU A 73 18.34 -13.58 20.78
N SER A 74 18.78 -14.44 19.85
CA SER A 74 18.31 -15.83 19.77
C SER A 74 18.61 -16.60 21.06
N ALA A 75 19.82 -16.47 21.63
CA ALA A 75 20.20 -17.13 22.88
C ALA A 75 19.40 -16.59 24.09
N ALA A 76 19.24 -15.26 24.18
CA ALA A 76 18.47 -14.63 25.25
C ALA A 76 16.99 -15.05 25.19
N ASN A 77 16.40 -15.09 24.00
CA ASN A 77 15.03 -15.55 23.79
C ASN A 77 14.88 -17.05 24.05
N ALA A 78 15.87 -17.88 23.71
CA ALA A 78 15.88 -19.31 24.05
C ALA A 78 15.86 -19.54 25.57
N VAL A 79 16.63 -18.75 26.33
CA VAL A 79 16.62 -18.80 27.80
C VAL A 79 15.28 -18.29 28.36
N LYS A 80 14.78 -17.14 27.88
CA LYS A 80 13.48 -16.58 28.31
C LYS A 80 12.31 -17.54 28.07
N SER A 81 12.20 -18.07 26.85
CA SER A 81 11.13 -19.00 26.47
C SER A 81 11.27 -20.37 27.16
N GLY A 82 12.47 -20.94 27.18
CA GLY A 82 12.70 -22.28 27.72
C GLY A 82 12.69 -22.37 29.25
N VAL A 83 13.29 -21.39 29.93
CA VAL A 83 13.46 -21.40 31.40
C VAL A 83 12.32 -20.66 32.08
N PHE A 84 11.97 -19.47 31.59
CA PHE A 84 11.01 -18.59 32.27
C PHE A 84 9.60 -18.65 31.69
N LYS A 85 9.41 -19.26 30.51
CA LYS A 85 8.15 -19.25 29.75
C LYS A 85 7.58 -17.83 29.59
N SER A 86 8.48 -16.86 29.54
CA SER A 86 8.16 -15.44 29.43
C SER A 86 8.13 -15.03 27.96
N ASP A 87 7.29 -14.05 27.67
CA ASP A 87 7.21 -13.45 26.34
C ASP A 87 8.49 -12.69 26.00
N ALA A 88 8.83 -12.72 24.72
CA ALA A 88 9.76 -11.76 24.14
C ALA A 88 8.94 -10.59 23.57
N ALA A 89 9.62 -9.49 23.23
CA ALA A 89 8.96 -8.37 22.58
C ALA A 89 8.20 -8.86 21.33
N ASN A 90 6.95 -8.41 21.17
CA ASN A 90 6.06 -8.70 20.05
C ASN A 90 5.59 -10.16 19.91
N VAL A 91 5.89 -11.05 20.88
CA VAL A 91 5.58 -12.49 20.76
C VAL A 91 5.03 -13.10 22.04
N VAL A 92 3.92 -13.83 21.92
CA VAL A 92 3.36 -14.67 22.97
C VAL A 92 3.81 -16.12 22.82
N THR A 93 4.44 -16.66 23.86
CA THR A 93 4.84 -18.08 23.88
C THR A 93 3.64 -18.96 24.26
N GLY A 94 3.09 -19.71 23.30
CA GLY A 94 1.97 -20.62 23.48
C GLY A 94 2.37 -22.04 23.92
N ARG A 95 1.39 -22.96 23.86
CA ARG A 95 1.56 -24.40 24.14
C ARG A 95 1.92 -25.18 22.87
N ASP A 96 2.51 -26.36 23.03
CA ASP A 96 2.80 -27.32 21.95
C ASP A 96 3.56 -26.76 20.73
N GLY A 97 4.48 -25.84 21.02
CA GLY A 97 5.36 -25.20 20.04
C GLY A 97 4.72 -24.05 19.26
N TRP A 98 3.47 -23.68 19.56
CA TRP A 98 2.80 -22.51 18.98
C TRP A 98 3.32 -21.22 19.61
N ILE A 99 3.54 -20.23 18.76
CA ILE A 99 3.84 -18.85 19.17
C ILE A 99 2.87 -17.90 18.46
N PHE A 100 2.46 -16.83 19.13
CA PHE A 100 1.44 -15.90 18.62
C PHE A 100 1.99 -14.48 18.56
N CYS A 101 1.41 -13.65 17.69
CA CYS A 101 1.71 -12.24 17.62
C CYS A 101 1.12 -11.52 18.85
N GLU A 102 1.93 -10.74 19.55
CA GLU A 102 1.45 -9.96 20.71
C GLU A 102 0.34 -8.96 20.32
N ALA A 103 0.42 -8.37 19.12
CA ALA A 103 -0.61 -7.45 18.62
C ALA A 103 -2.02 -8.08 18.53
N SER A 104 -2.12 -9.41 18.42
CA SER A 104 -3.41 -10.12 18.38
C SER A 104 -4.02 -10.38 19.77
N VAL A 105 -3.26 -10.14 20.85
CA VAL A 105 -3.72 -10.41 22.23
C VAL A 105 -4.87 -9.49 22.61
N ALA A 106 -4.80 -8.22 22.19
CA ALA A 106 -5.83 -7.25 22.53
C ALA A 106 -7.19 -7.65 21.96
N ASP A 107 -7.23 -8.13 20.70
CA ASP A 107 -8.46 -8.64 20.08
C ASP A 107 -8.95 -9.92 20.76
N TYR A 108 -8.02 -10.84 21.07
CA TYR A 108 -8.34 -12.11 21.74
C TYR A 108 -8.98 -11.90 23.11
N MET A 109 -8.49 -10.90 23.86
CA MET A 109 -9.00 -10.52 25.18
C MET A 109 -10.08 -9.43 25.13
N ASN A 110 -10.34 -8.86 23.95
CA ASN A 110 -11.20 -7.70 23.74
C ASN A 110 -10.83 -6.49 24.62
N THR A 111 -9.54 -6.24 24.87
CA THR A 111 -9.07 -5.06 25.62
C THR A 111 -8.97 -3.80 24.77
N ASN A 112 -9.04 -3.94 23.45
CA ASN A 112 -9.12 -2.87 22.44
C ASN A 112 -10.56 -2.74 21.87
N ALA A 113 -11.58 -2.98 22.69
CA ALA A 113 -12.97 -2.94 22.25
C ALA A 113 -13.32 -1.60 21.57
N LEU A 114 -13.82 -1.66 20.34
CA LEU A 114 -14.30 -0.49 19.62
C LEU A 114 -15.70 -0.08 20.10
N SER A 115 -16.00 1.21 20.01
CA SER A 115 -17.36 1.71 20.28
C SER A 115 -18.34 1.21 19.21
N ASP A 116 -19.63 1.14 19.56
CA ASP A 116 -20.67 0.77 18.57
C ASP A 116 -20.73 1.79 17.43
N GLU A 117 -20.45 3.06 17.72
CA GLU A 117 -20.40 4.14 16.73
C GLU A 117 -19.28 3.89 15.72
N ARG A 118 -18.08 3.50 16.17
CA ARG A 118 -16.97 3.20 15.27
C ARG A 118 -17.24 1.98 14.41
N LEU A 119 -17.83 0.93 14.98
CA LEU A 119 -18.22 -0.26 14.20
C LEU A 119 -19.33 0.05 13.19
N ARG A 120 -20.28 0.93 13.53
CA ARG A 120 -21.29 1.44 12.58
C ARG A 120 -20.64 2.24 11.46
N SER A 121 -19.69 3.13 11.77
CA SER A 121 -18.93 3.86 10.76
C SER A 121 -18.21 2.93 9.78
N ILE A 122 -17.51 1.91 10.28
CA ILE A 122 -16.86 0.90 9.44
C ILE A 122 -17.89 0.18 8.57
N THR A 123 -19.04 -0.19 9.16
CA THR A 123 -20.13 -0.87 8.43
C THR A 123 -20.69 -0.01 7.30
N VAL A 124 -20.91 1.29 7.55
CA VAL A 124 -21.37 2.24 6.53
C VAL A 124 -20.33 2.37 5.41
N SER A 125 -19.05 2.55 5.75
CA SER A 125 -17.97 2.63 4.74
C SER A 125 -17.92 1.38 3.85
N LEU A 126 -18.01 0.18 4.45
CA LEU A 126 -18.05 -1.07 3.68
C LEU A 126 -19.33 -1.20 2.84
N SER A 127 -20.46 -0.69 3.32
CA SER A 127 -21.71 -0.67 2.54
C SER A 127 -21.63 0.25 1.31
N LEU A 128 -20.93 1.38 1.42
CA LEU A 128 -20.73 2.31 0.30
C LEU A 128 -19.81 1.69 -0.76
N LEU A 129 -18.79 0.93 -0.35
CA LEU A 129 -17.95 0.15 -1.26
C LEU A 129 -18.75 -0.95 -1.97
N ASP A 130 -19.58 -1.70 -1.23
CA ASP A 130 -20.46 -2.74 -1.78
C ASP A 130 -21.42 -2.16 -2.83
N GLU A 131 -22.07 -1.04 -2.50
CA GLU A 131 -22.95 -0.31 -3.42
C GLU A 131 -22.22 0.11 -4.69
N TYR A 132 -21.01 0.69 -4.57
CA TYR A 132 -20.23 1.16 -5.72
C TYR A 132 -19.86 0.02 -6.68
N VAL A 133 -19.38 -1.11 -6.15
CA VAL A 133 -18.99 -2.27 -6.96
C VAL A 133 -20.22 -2.91 -7.61
N THR A 134 -21.30 -3.07 -6.85
CA THR A 134 -22.56 -3.65 -7.34
C THR A 134 -23.18 -2.78 -8.44
N ALA A 135 -23.11 -1.45 -8.31
CA ALA A 135 -23.60 -0.52 -9.33
C ALA A 135 -22.84 -0.64 -10.67
N LYS A 136 -21.58 -1.08 -10.64
CA LYS A 136 -20.79 -1.40 -11.84
C LYS A 136 -20.95 -2.85 -12.33
N GLY A 137 -21.89 -3.62 -11.75
CA GLY A 137 -22.17 -5.00 -12.14
C GLY A 137 -21.16 -6.04 -11.62
N GLY A 138 -20.24 -5.64 -10.75
CA GLY A 138 -19.31 -6.54 -10.06
C GLY A 138 -19.89 -7.13 -8.78
N LYS A 139 -19.14 -8.03 -8.13
CA LYS A 139 -19.44 -8.52 -6.78
C LYS A 139 -18.42 -8.02 -5.77
N PHE A 140 -18.89 -7.43 -4.67
CA PHE A 140 -18.06 -7.07 -3.52
C PHE A 140 -18.06 -8.17 -2.46
N LEU A 141 -16.92 -8.40 -1.82
CA LEU A 141 -16.83 -9.20 -0.61
C LEU A 141 -15.79 -8.64 0.36
N PHE A 142 -16.23 -8.33 1.58
CA PHE A 142 -15.32 -8.05 2.70
C PHE A 142 -14.85 -9.35 3.36
N VAL A 143 -13.54 -9.50 3.52
CA VAL A 143 -12.88 -10.72 4.02
C VAL A 143 -12.06 -10.39 5.27
N PRO A 144 -12.69 -10.39 6.47
CA PRO A 144 -11.97 -10.22 7.71
C PRO A 144 -11.23 -11.52 8.08
N MET A 145 -9.91 -11.53 7.88
CA MET A 145 -9.06 -12.69 8.16
C MET A 145 -8.86 -12.89 9.67
N PRO A 146 -9.19 -14.06 10.25
CA PRO A 146 -9.10 -14.25 11.69
C PRO A 146 -7.65 -14.32 12.15
N ASN A 147 -7.37 -13.76 13.33
CA ASN A 147 -6.08 -13.94 13.96
C ASN A 147 -5.85 -15.42 14.31
N LYS A 148 -4.59 -15.85 14.24
CA LYS A 148 -4.19 -17.20 14.65
C LYS A 148 -4.63 -17.52 16.09
N ALA A 149 -4.57 -16.54 16.99
CA ALA A 149 -5.03 -16.67 18.38
C ALA A 149 -6.54 -16.93 18.49
N SER A 150 -7.35 -16.43 17.55
CA SER A 150 -8.80 -16.61 17.52
C SER A 150 -9.18 -18.03 17.10
N VAL A 151 -8.50 -18.58 16.09
CA VAL A 151 -8.70 -19.95 15.56
C VAL A 151 -8.12 -21.02 16.49
N TYR A 152 -6.88 -20.80 16.95
CA TYR A 152 -6.08 -21.77 17.73
C TYR A 152 -5.99 -21.40 19.22
N SER A 153 -7.10 -20.96 19.78
CA SER A 153 -7.22 -20.53 21.19
C SER A 153 -6.80 -21.60 22.21
N GLU A 154 -6.93 -22.88 21.87
CA GLU A 154 -6.50 -24.02 22.68
C GLU A 154 -4.99 -24.07 22.91
N PHE A 155 -4.18 -23.37 22.09
CA PHE A 155 -2.73 -23.27 22.29
C PHE A 155 -2.31 -21.95 22.95
N MET A 156 -3.24 -21.01 23.17
CA MET A 156 -2.95 -19.80 23.94
C MET A 156 -2.62 -20.15 25.41
N PRO A 157 -1.72 -19.39 26.05
CA PRO A 157 -1.43 -19.53 27.48
C PRO A 157 -2.65 -19.20 28.34
N SER A 158 -2.84 -19.92 29.44
CA SER A 158 -3.99 -19.74 30.35
C SER A 158 -4.06 -18.36 31.02
N ARG A 159 -2.97 -17.59 31.03
CA ARG A 159 -2.95 -16.21 31.54
C ARG A 159 -3.67 -15.21 30.64
N TYR A 160 -3.88 -15.55 29.37
CA TYR A 160 -4.70 -14.76 28.45
C TYR A 160 -6.09 -15.38 28.39
N ARG A 161 -7.11 -14.61 28.76
CA ARG A 161 -8.49 -15.09 28.76
C ARG A 161 -9.18 -14.66 27.46
N LYS A 162 -9.67 -15.63 26.70
CA LYS A 162 -10.49 -15.36 25.51
C LYS A 162 -11.74 -14.59 25.93
N ALA A 163 -12.03 -13.49 25.25
CA ALA A 163 -13.31 -12.80 25.44
C ALA A 163 -14.47 -13.61 24.83
N ASN A 164 -15.66 -13.47 25.41
CA ASN A 164 -16.87 -14.10 24.85
C ASN A 164 -17.29 -13.47 23.52
N THR A 165 -16.99 -12.19 23.34
CA THR A 165 -17.21 -11.42 22.12
C THR A 165 -16.03 -10.48 21.91
N ASN A 166 -15.72 -10.18 20.66
CA ASN A 166 -14.68 -9.24 20.26
C ASN A 166 -15.19 -8.30 19.15
N ASN A 167 -14.31 -7.44 18.64
CA ASN A 167 -14.63 -6.52 17.55
C ASN A 167 -15.07 -7.24 16.28
N LEU A 168 -14.43 -8.36 15.92
CA LEU A 168 -14.79 -9.15 14.74
C LEU A 168 -16.24 -9.66 14.81
N ALA A 169 -16.61 -10.34 15.89
CA ALA A 169 -17.97 -10.88 16.06
C ALA A 169 -19.04 -9.78 16.06
N ARG A 170 -18.74 -8.63 16.70
CA ARG A 170 -19.65 -7.47 16.71
C ARG A 170 -19.78 -6.84 15.33
N LEU A 171 -18.68 -6.70 14.59
CA LEU A 171 -18.69 -6.17 13.22
C LEU A 171 -19.48 -7.09 12.29
N GLN A 172 -19.25 -8.40 12.32
CA GLN A 172 -20.00 -9.38 11.51
C GLN A 172 -21.51 -9.28 11.74
N GLY A 173 -21.94 -9.10 12.99
CA GLY A 173 -23.35 -8.85 13.31
C GLY A 173 -23.90 -7.58 12.67
N MET A 174 -23.13 -6.49 12.66
CA MET A 174 -23.52 -5.22 12.02
C MET A 174 -23.52 -5.32 10.48
N LEU A 175 -22.53 -5.99 9.89
CA LEU A 175 -22.46 -6.25 8.45
C LEU A 175 -23.69 -7.05 7.97
N ALA A 176 -24.03 -8.13 8.69
CA ALA A 176 -25.22 -8.92 8.38
C ALA A 176 -26.53 -8.11 8.49
N ALA A 177 -26.67 -7.32 9.55
CA ALA A 177 -27.85 -6.46 9.74
C ALA A 177 -28.01 -5.42 8.64
N ASN A 178 -26.91 -4.93 8.06
CA ASN A 178 -26.88 -3.94 6.99
C ASN A 178 -26.76 -4.58 5.59
N LYS A 179 -26.80 -5.90 5.47
CA LYS A 179 -26.68 -6.65 4.22
C LYS A 179 -25.40 -6.34 3.43
N VAL A 180 -24.32 -6.00 4.13
CA VAL A 180 -23.00 -5.85 3.51
C VAL A 180 -22.46 -7.24 3.22
N SER A 181 -21.95 -7.46 2.02
CA SER A 181 -21.40 -8.75 1.60
C SER A 181 -20.08 -9.05 2.32
N TYR A 182 -20.07 -10.09 3.16
CA TYR A 182 -18.87 -10.55 3.87
C TYR A 182 -18.86 -12.07 4.05
N ILE A 183 -17.68 -12.62 4.36
CA ILE A 183 -17.52 -14.03 4.74
C ILE A 183 -17.16 -14.19 6.22
N ASP A 184 -17.79 -15.14 6.90
CA ASP A 184 -17.37 -15.56 8.25
C ASP A 184 -16.20 -16.55 8.17
N MET A 185 -15.03 -15.98 7.89
CA MET A 185 -13.77 -16.73 7.78
C MET A 185 -13.38 -17.41 9.10
N LEU A 186 -13.73 -16.84 10.26
CA LEU A 186 -13.43 -17.45 11.56
C LEU A 186 -14.18 -18.77 11.74
N SER A 187 -15.47 -18.81 11.40
CA SER A 187 -16.27 -20.04 11.46
C SER A 187 -15.73 -21.10 10.50
N LEU A 188 -15.42 -20.72 9.25
CA LEU A 188 -14.83 -21.61 8.25
C LEU A 188 -13.51 -22.23 8.74
N MET A 189 -12.60 -21.39 9.25
CA MET A 189 -11.30 -21.84 9.75
C MET A 189 -11.45 -22.72 10.98
N ASN A 190 -12.38 -22.41 11.89
CA ASN A 190 -12.63 -23.23 13.08
C ASN A 190 -13.17 -24.62 12.74
N GLU A 191 -14.02 -24.75 11.72
CA GLU A 191 -14.54 -26.04 11.28
C GLU A 191 -13.42 -26.95 10.75
N LYS A 192 -12.46 -26.37 10.03
CA LYS A 192 -11.38 -27.12 9.36
C LYS A 192 -10.04 -27.09 10.10
N LYS A 193 -9.96 -26.50 11.30
CA LYS A 193 -8.68 -26.25 11.99
C LYS A 193 -7.87 -27.51 12.33
N SER A 194 -8.50 -28.68 12.38
CA SER A 194 -7.83 -29.97 12.62
C SER A 194 -6.82 -30.33 11.54
N PHE A 195 -6.93 -29.77 10.33
CA PHE A 195 -5.96 -29.96 9.24
C PHE A 195 -4.67 -29.13 9.43
N GLY A 196 -4.61 -28.26 10.44
CA GLY A 196 -3.47 -27.38 10.68
C GLY A 196 -3.36 -26.33 9.59
N LEU A 197 -4.19 -25.29 9.67
CA LEU A 197 -4.36 -24.25 8.65
C LEU A 197 -3.37 -23.09 8.81
N TYR A 198 -2.68 -23.00 9.94
CA TYR A 198 -1.69 -21.97 10.23
C TYR A 198 -0.34 -22.56 10.56
N HIS A 199 0.69 -21.82 10.24
CA HIS A 199 2.04 -22.10 10.72
C HIS A 199 2.10 -21.86 12.24
N LYS A 200 2.81 -22.73 12.96
CA LYS A 200 2.98 -22.62 14.42
C LYS A 200 3.81 -21.40 14.80
N ARG A 201 4.75 -21.01 13.93
CA ARG A 201 5.81 -20.04 14.17
C ARG A 201 5.83 -18.85 13.20
N ASP A 202 4.73 -18.66 12.48
CA ASP A 202 4.45 -17.50 11.62
C ASP A 202 3.12 -16.86 12.03
N THR A 203 2.88 -15.59 11.72
CA THR A 203 1.60 -14.93 11.95
C THR A 203 0.48 -15.43 11.01
N HIS A 204 0.83 -15.95 9.84
CA HIS A 204 -0.07 -16.28 8.75
C HIS A 204 -0.57 -17.73 8.74
N TRP A 205 -1.64 -17.95 7.98
CA TRP A 205 -2.02 -19.28 7.52
C TRP A 205 -0.95 -19.92 6.62
N ASN A 206 -1.02 -21.24 6.44
CA ASN A 206 -0.25 -21.94 5.43
C ASN A 206 -1.02 -22.05 4.11
N TYR A 207 -0.41 -22.61 3.07
CA TYR A 207 -1.05 -22.68 1.75
C TYR A 207 -2.33 -23.54 1.73
N TYR A 208 -2.44 -24.53 2.61
CA TYR A 208 -3.68 -25.30 2.75
C TYR A 208 -4.80 -24.47 3.41
N GLY A 209 -4.47 -23.66 4.43
CA GLY A 209 -5.41 -22.68 4.99
C GLY A 209 -5.86 -21.67 3.94
N ALA A 210 -4.93 -21.16 3.13
CA ALA A 210 -5.24 -20.23 2.04
C ALA A 210 -6.15 -20.85 0.98
N LEU A 211 -5.91 -22.12 0.60
CA LEU A 211 -6.77 -22.86 -0.33
C LEU A 211 -8.22 -22.96 0.18
N LEU A 212 -8.41 -23.31 1.45
CA LEU A 212 -9.75 -23.32 2.05
C LEU A 212 -10.38 -21.93 2.11
N GLY A 213 -9.57 -20.91 2.38
CA GLY A 213 -9.99 -19.51 2.31
C GLY A 213 -10.47 -19.13 0.91
N TYR A 214 -9.72 -19.50 -0.13
CA TYR A 214 -10.10 -19.29 -1.53
C TYR A 214 -11.44 -19.94 -1.87
N TYR A 215 -11.66 -21.20 -1.49
CA TYR A 215 -12.96 -21.86 -1.70
C TYR A 215 -14.09 -21.10 -1.00
N GLY A 216 -13.91 -20.77 0.29
CA GLY A 216 -14.91 -20.01 1.03
C GLY A 216 -15.21 -18.66 0.38
N ILE A 217 -14.18 -17.91 -0.02
CA ILE A 217 -14.31 -16.58 -0.64
C ILE A 217 -15.06 -16.69 -1.97
N THR A 218 -14.65 -17.61 -2.85
CA THR A 218 -15.28 -17.77 -4.16
C THR A 218 -16.71 -18.29 -4.07
N ASP A 219 -17.00 -19.20 -3.14
CA ASP A 219 -18.36 -19.65 -2.81
C ASP A 219 -19.24 -18.51 -2.27
N ALA A 220 -18.70 -17.67 -1.35
CA ALA A 220 -19.41 -16.51 -0.81
C ALA A 220 -19.71 -15.46 -1.89
N MET A 221 -18.81 -15.32 -2.88
CA MET A 221 -19.05 -14.52 -4.08
C MET A 221 -19.97 -15.22 -5.08
N GLY A 222 -20.36 -16.48 -4.87
CA GLY A 222 -21.16 -17.27 -5.82
C GLY A 222 -20.52 -17.33 -7.20
N LYS A 223 -19.20 -17.50 -7.26
CA LYS A 223 -18.41 -17.66 -8.49
C LYS A 223 -18.00 -19.13 -8.61
N LYS A 224 -17.91 -19.63 -9.84
CA LYS A 224 -17.34 -20.95 -10.07
C LYS A 224 -15.84 -20.88 -9.84
N HIS A 225 -15.30 -21.93 -9.26
CA HIS A 225 -13.87 -22.03 -9.02
C HIS A 225 -13.36 -23.44 -9.28
N ARG A 226 -12.08 -23.55 -9.61
CA ARG A 226 -11.41 -24.84 -9.75
C ARG A 226 -11.30 -25.49 -8.36
N MET A 227 -11.56 -26.79 -8.31
CA MET A 227 -11.22 -27.62 -7.17
C MET A 227 -9.81 -28.18 -7.39
N TYR A 228 -9.02 -28.18 -6.33
CA TYR A 228 -7.66 -28.75 -6.28
C TYR A 228 -7.64 -30.03 -5.43
N ASP A 229 -8.76 -30.74 -5.34
CA ASP A 229 -8.91 -31.98 -4.57
C ASP A 229 -8.02 -33.13 -5.06
N ASP A 230 -7.72 -33.17 -6.36
CA ASP A 230 -6.83 -34.15 -7.00
C ASP A 230 -5.32 -33.83 -6.84
N THR A 231 -4.98 -32.78 -6.10
CA THR A 231 -3.59 -32.34 -5.91
C THR A 231 -2.91 -33.08 -4.75
N ASP A 232 -1.67 -33.54 -4.95
CA ASP A 232 -0.86 -34.13 -3.88
C ASP A 232 -0.39 -33.05 -2.88
N TYR A 233 -0.96 -33.07 -1.68
CA TYR A 233 -0.56 -32.19 -0.57
C TYR A 233 0.62 -32.77 0.20
N VAL A 234 1.85 -32.41 -0.20
CA VAL A 234 3.05 -32.94 0.47
C VAL A 234 3.55 -31.94 1.53
N PRO A 235 3.43 -32.25 2.84
CA PRO A 235 3.97 -31.39 3.88
C PRO A 235 5.51 -31.43 3.87
N LYS A 236 6.14 -30.28 3.65
CA LYS A 236 7.59 -30.08 3.68
C LYS A 236 7.98 -29.15 4.82
N LYS A 237 8.98 -29.54 5.63
CA LYS A 237 9.46 -28.72 6.76
C LYS A 237 10.45 -27.64 6.32
N ILE A 238 9.97 -26.73 5.48
CA ILE A 238 10.79 -25.73 4.77
C ILE A 238 10.50 -24.29 5.20
N TRP A 239 9.33 -24.02 5.80
CA TRP A 239 8.86 -22.67 6.03
C TRP A 239 9.63 -21.97 7.14
N ARG A 240 10.07 -20.73 6.87
CA ARG A 240 10.75 -19.91 7.86
C ARG A 240 9.80 -18.79 8.30
N GLY A 241 9.11 -18.98 9.42
CA GLY A 241 8.06 -18.05 9.84
C GLY A 241 8.57 -16.69 10.32
N ASP A 242 7.77 -15.65 10.12
CA ASP A 242 8.11 -14.27 10.50
C ASP A 242 8.36 -14.10 12.02
N ILE A 243 7.50 -14.67 12.87
CA ILE A 243 7.68 -14.64 14.34
C ILE A 243 8.96 -15.41 14.73
N ASP A 244 9.27 -16.52 14.05
CA ASP A 244 10.50 -17.28 14.30
C ASP A 244 11.75 -16.51 13.89
N LYS A 245 11.72 -15.78 12.78
CA LYS A 245 12.80 -14.88 12.37
C LYS A 245 13.01 -13.76 13.39
N MET A 246 11.95 -13.19 13.96
CA MET A 246 12.06 -12.19 15.02
C MET A 246 12.65 -12.76 16.32
N LEU A 247 12.21 -13.95 16.75
CA LEU A 247 12.67 -14.55 18.01
C LEU A 247 14.08 -15.16 17.93
N TYR A 248 14.34 -15.89 16.85
CA TYR A 248 15.54 -16.72 16.69
C TYR A 248 16.22 -16.45 15.34
N PRO A 249 16.60 -15.19 15.05
CA PRO A 249 17.16 -14.81 13.75
C PRO A 249 18.44 -15.59 13.38
N PHE A 250 19.13 -16.19 14.36
CA PHE A 250 20.35 -16.96 14.13
C PHE A 250 20.16 -18.49 14.13
N ILE A 251 19.23 -19.03 14.93
CA ILE A 251 19.09 -20.49 15.17
C ILE A 251 17.62 -20.95 15.22
N GLY A 252 16.75 -20.39 14.40
CA GLY A 252 15.34 -20.73 14.51
C GLY A 252 14.95 -22.07 13.88
N THR A 253 13.66 -22.35 13.94
CA THR A 253 13.08 -23.63 13.51
C THR A 253 12.14 -23.43 12.34
N ARG A 254 12.24 -24.32 11.34
CA ARG A 254 11.31 -24.33 10.20
C ARG A 254 9.99 -25.02 10.55
N ASP A 255 8.91 -24.47 10.02
CA ASP A 255 7.57 -25.04 10.05
C ASP A 255 7.28 -25.88 8.81
N TYR A 256 6.21 -26.67 8.90
CA TYR A 256 5.64 -27.36 7.74
C TYR A 256 4.90 -26.35 6.86
N GLN A 257 5.16 -26.44 5.56
CA GLN A 257 4.38 -25.84 4.47
C GLN A 257 3.88 -26.97 3.58
N TYR A 258 2.70 -26.82 3.01
CA TYR A 258 2.22 -27.72 1.98
C TYR A 258 2.71 -27.22 0.64
N ASP A 259 3.47 -28.04 -0.08
CA ASP A 259 3.70 -27.78 -1.49
C ASP A 259 2.44 -28.17 -2.24
N LEU A 260 1.82 -27.20 -2.90
CA LEU A 260 0.55 -27.41 -3.59
C LEU A 260 0.73 -27.89 -5.03
N ASN A 261 1.96 -27.98 -5.57
CA ASN A 261 2.25 -28.48 -6.92
C ASN A 261 1.15 -28.20 -7.98
N ILE A 262 0.63 -26.97 -7.99
CA ILE A 262 -0.55 -26.61 -8.77
C ILE A 262 -0.09 -26.35 -10.20
N SER A 263 -0.72 -27.02 -11.17
CA SER A 263 -0.58 -26.64 -12.58
C SER A 263 -1.57 -25.53 -12.89
N PHE A 264 -1.07 -24.30 -12.99
CA PHE A 264 -1.85 -23.13 -13.37
C PHE A 264 -2.09 -23.10 -14.89
N GLU A 265 -3.24 -22.60 -15.31
CA GLU A 265 -3.44 -22.24 -16.72
C GLU A 265 -2.49 -21.08 -17.09
N PRO A 266 -1.93 -21.05 -18.31
CA PRO A 266 -0.94 -20.03 -18.70
C PRO A 266 -1.45 -18.60 -18.49
N PHE A 267 -0.58 -17.76 -17.92
CA PHE A 267 -0.83 -16.35 -17.65
C PHE A 267 0.46 -15.55 -17.78
N GLU A 268 0.34 -14.23 -17.87
CA GLU A 268 1.46 -13.30 -17.85
C GLU A 268 1.30 -12.29 -16.72
N PHE A 269 2.42 -11.80 -16.19
CA PHE A 269 2.41 -10.63 -15.33
C PHE A 269 2.37 -9.37 -16.19
N VAL A 270 1.35 -8.55 -15.94
CA VAL A 270 1.27 -7.18 -16.44
C VAL A 270 2.07 -6.26 -15.52
N ILE A 271 1.99 -6.52 -14.21
CA ILE A 271 2.78 -5.83 -13.19
C ILE A 271 3.32 -6.89 -12.21
N PRO A 272 4.65 -6.98 -12.04
CA PRO A 272 5.70 -6.31 -12.82
C PRO A 272 5.73 -6.81 -14.27
N SER A 273 6.12 -5.95 -15.21
CA SER A 273 6.29 -6.35 -16.62
C SER A 273 7.61 -7.10 -16.83
N GLY A 274 7.74 -7.81 -17.97
CA GLY A 274 9.00 -8.46 -18.34
C GLY A 274 9.37 -9.72 -17.55
N VAL A 275 8.46 -10.26 -16.73
CA VAL A 275 8.68 -11.48 -15.96
C VAL A 275 8.78 -12.69 -16.89
N THR A 276 9.95 -13.32 -16.93
CA THR A 276 10.20 -14.54 -17.71
C THR A 276 10.07 -15.82 -16.89
N ASP A 277 10.48 -15.79 -15.61
CA ASP A 277 10.31 -16.89 -14.66
C ASP A 277 9.10 -16.66 -13.76
N ILE A 278 7.93 -17.05 -14.27
CA ILE A 278 6.63 -16.88 -13.60
C ILE A 278 6.59 -17.62 -12.26
N ALA A 279 7.18 -18.82 -12.20
CA ALA A 279 7.13 -19.67 -11.01
C ALA A 279 7.97 -19.05 -9.88
N ALA A 280 9.20 -18.62 -10.18
CA ALA A 280 10.06 -17.96 -9.20
C ALA A 280 9.46 -16.63 -8.73
N GLN A 281 8.87 -15.85 -9.64
CA GLN A 281 8.24 -14.58 -9.27
C GLN A 281 7.02 -14.79 -8.35
N LEU A 282 6.18 -15.77 -8.66
CA LEU A 282 5.03 -16.10 -7.82
C LEU A 282 5.48 -16.63 -6.45
N GLU A 283 6.51 -17.47 -6.40
CA GLU A 283 7.12 -17.91 -5.13
C GLU A 283 7.63 -16.73 -4.32
N ASN A 284 8.24 -15.72 -4.96
CA ASN A 284 8.70 -14.51 -4.27
C ASN A 284 7.54 -13.76 -3.61
N PHE A 285 6.44 -13.53 -4.34
CA PHE A 285 5.27 -12.85 -3.80
C PHE A 285 4.57 -13.61 -2.68
N MET A 286 4.55 -14.95 -2.76
CA MET A 286 4.03 -15.78 -1.68
C MET A 286 4.98 -15.93 -0.49
N SER A 287 6.26 -15.58 -0.66
CA SER A 287 7.28 -15.67 0.38
C SER A 287 7.13 -14.56 1.43
N ASP A 288 7.92 -14.62 2.50
CA ASP A 288 7.92 -13.62 3.56
C ASP A 288 8.94 -12.49 3.32
N LYS A 289 9.44 -12.37 2.09
CA LYS A 289 10.34 -11.29 1.67
C LYS A 289 9.59 -9.98 1.41
N GLU A 290 8.33 -10.06 0.99
CA GLU A 290 7.48 -8.88 0.69
C GLU A 290 8.11 -7.92 -0.34
N GLU A 291 8.95 -8.43 -1.23
CA GLU A 291 9.64 -7.64 -2.27
C GLU A 291 8.68 -7.36 -3.43
N ASN A 292 8.57 -6.09 -3.83
CA ASN A 292 7.77 -5.62 -4.97
C ASN A 292 6.29 -6.10 -4.94
N ASP A 293 5.73 -6.33 -3.76
CA ASP A 293 4.40 -6.93 -3.58
C ASP A 293 3.25 -5.90 -3.46
N LYS A 294 3.57 -4.60 -3.57
CA LYS A 294 2.61 -3.49 -3.43
C LYS A 294 1.49 -3.54 -4.46
N ARG A 295 1.81 -3.87 -5.72
CA ARG A 295 0.87 -3.99 -6.83
C ARG A 295 1.28 -5.16 -7.71
N ILE A 296 0.35 -6.08 -7.96
CA ILE A 296 0.57 -7.25 -8.80
C ILE A 296 -0.61 -7.34 -9.75
N SER A 297 -0.34 -7.37 -11.05
CA SER A 297 -1.38 -7.55 -12.06
C SER A 297 -1.04 -8.68 -13.00
N THR A 298 -2.05 -9.50 -13.30
CA THR A 298 -1.89 -10.64 -14.20
C THR A 298 -3.02 -10.67 -15.22
N ARG A 299 -2.73 -11.33 -16.34
CA ARG A 299 -3.67 -11.60 -17.42
C ARG A 299 -3.54 -13.05 -17.85
N LYS A 300 -4.65 -13.77 -17.95
CA LYS A 300 -4.70 -15.11 -18.54
C LYS A 300 -4.44 -15.03 -20.05
N VAL A 301 -3.68 -16.00 -20.57
CA VAL A 301 -3.46 -16.15 -22.01
C VAL A 301 -4.74 -16.64 -22.71
N SER A 302 -5.52 -17.47 -22.03
CA SER A 302 -6.83 -17.93 -22.48
C SER A 302 -7.86 -17.75 -21.36
N GLY A 303 -8.92 -16.97 -21.62
CA GLY A 303 -9.94 -16.64 -20.63
C GLY A 303 -10.72 -17.85 -20.14
N LEU A 304 -11.02 -17.86 -18.84
CA LEU A 304 -11.87 -18.83 -18.14
C LEU A 304 -13.30 -18.31 -17.94
N GLY A 305 -13.54 -17.01 -18.16
CA GLY A 305 -14.88 -16.41 -18.19
C GLY A 305 -15.37 -15.87 -16.83
N ASN A 306 -14.49 -15.75 -15.84
CA ASN A 306 -14.79 -15.14 -14.54
C ASN A 306 -14.50 -13.62 -14.49
N GLY A 307 -13.94 -13.05 -15.57
CA GLY A 307 -13.77 -11.61 -15.72
C GLY A 307 -12.61 -11.05 -14.91
N ARG A 308 -12.82 -9.86 -14.32
CA ARG A 308 -11.77 -9.08 -13.64
C ARG A 308 -11.92 -9.13 -12.13
N LEU A 309 -10.80 -9.27 -11.42
CA LEU A 309 -10.73 -9.16 -9.96
C LEU A 309 -9.84 -7.99 -9.54
N TYR A 310 -10.35 -7.13 -8.66
CA TYR A 310 -9.58 -6.18 -7.87
C TYR A 310 -9.55 -6.63 -6.40
N MET A 311 -8.37 -6.91 -5.85
CA MET A 311 -8.21 -7.34 -4.47
C MET A 311 -7.31 -6.38 -3.71
N VAL A 312 -7.88 -5.73 -2.70
CA VAL A 312 -7.12 -4.97 -1.71
C VAL A 312 -6.86 -5.88 -0.53
N ARG A 313 -5.61 -5.98 -0.10
CA ARG A 313 -5.17 -7.01 0.84
C ARG A 313 -4.15 -6.50 1.84
N ASP A 314 -3.92 -7.31 2.88
CA ASP A 314 -2.69 -7.27 3.65
C ASP A 314 -1.76 -8.45 3.31
N SER A 315 -0.81 -8.80 4.20
CA SER A 315 0.12 -9.90 3.98
C SER A 315 -0.52 -11.30 4.05
N PHE A 316 -1.75 -11.47 4.54
CA PHE A 316 -2.52 -12.71 4.47
C PHE A 316 -2.93 -13.06 3.05
N GLY A 317 -3.29 -12.04 2.25
CA GLY A 317 -3.67 -12.20 0.85
C GLY A 317 -2.57 -12.81 -0.04
N ARG A 318 -1.30 -12.79 0.36
CA ARG A 318 -0.19 -13.32 -0.47
C ARG A 318 -0.34 -14.78 -0.85
N ALA A 319 -0.87 -15.61 0.05
CA ALA A 319 -1.06 -17.03 -0.18
C ALA A 319 -2.30 -17.32 -1.04
N LEU A 320 -3.16 -16.32 -1.27
CA LEU A 320 -4.35 -16.42 -2.11
C LEU A 320 -4.07 -16.11 -3.58
N LEU A 321 -2.98 -15.40 -3.87
CA LEU A 321 -2.62 -14.94 -5.22
C LEU A 321 -2.75 -16.05 -6.28
N PRO A 322 -2.14 -17.24 -6.12
CA PRO A 322 -2.13 -18.23 -7.18
C PRO A 322 -3.52 -18.72 -7.56
N PHE A 323 -4.41 -18.90 -6.57
CA PHE A 323 -5.75 -19.42 -6.81
C PHE A 323 -6.64 -18.39 -7.51
N PHE A 324 -6.50 -17.11 -7.17
CA PHE A 324 -7.25 -16.06 -7.85
C PHE A 324 -6.70 -15.76 -9.24
N ILE A 325 -5.38 -15.79 -9.43
CA ILE A 325 -4.75 -15.74 -10.77
C ILE A 325 -5.24 -16.90 -11.62
N ASP A 326 -5.42 -18.09 -11.03
CA ASP A 326 -5.94 -19.23 -11.76
C ASP A 326 -7.43 -19.16 -12.07
N ASN A 327 -8.19 -18.31 -11.36
CA ASN A 327 -9.65 -18.30 -11.44
C ASN A 327 -10.24 -17.12 -12.20
N TYR A 328 -9.46 -16.07 -12.47
CA TYR A 328 -9.92 -14.83 -13.12
C TYR A 328 -9.15 -14.56 -14.41
N ASP A 329 -9.79 -13.89 -15.35
CA ASP A 329 -9.16 -13.55 -16.64
C ASP A 329 -8.10 -12.46 -16.47
N THR A 330 -8.38 -11.51 -15.58
CA THR A 330 -7.41 -10.49 -15.15
C THR A 330 -7.50 -10.27 -13.66
N THR A 331 -6.37 -10.13 -12.99
CA THR A 331 -6.31 -9.81 -11.56
C THR A 331 -5.50 -8.55 -11.31
N MET A 332 -5.90 -7.78 -10.31
CA MET A 332 -5.15 -6.68 -9.74
C MET A 332 -5.14 -6.84 -8.22
N PHE A 333 -3.97 -7.13 -7.65
CA PHE A 333 -3.78 -7.20 -6.21
C PHE A 333 -3.03 -5.95 -5.76
N VAL A 334 -3.57 -5.26 -4.75
CA VAL A 334 -2.96 -4.07 -4.17
C VAL A 334 -2.83 -4.26 -2.66
N ARG A 335 -1.62 -4.07 -2.14
CA ARG A 335 -1.37 -4.02 -0.71
C ARG A 335 -1.41 -2.57 -0.26
N ALA A 336 -2.51 -2.16 0.36
CA ALA A 336 -2.75 -0.79 0.78
C ALA A 336 -3.63 -0.72 2.03
N ASP A 337 -3.56 0.39 2.75
CA ASP A 337 -4.36 0.65 3.95
C ASP A 337 -5.85 0.90 3.64
N TYR A 338 -6.16 1.32 2.41
CA TYR A 338 -7.50 1.64 1.94
C TYR A 338 -7.63 1.35 0.44
N PRO A 339 -8.85 1.08 -0.06
CA PRO A 339 -9.07 0.77 -1.46
C PRO A 339 -9.11 2.01 -2.34
N ASP A 340 -8.62 1.85 -3.57
CA ASP A 340 -8.72 2.82 -4.66
C ASP A 340 -9.71 2.30 -5.71
N MET A 341 -10.90 2.92 -5.70
CA MET A 341 -12.05 2.45 -6.46
C MET A 341 -11.98 2.79 -7.95
N SER A 342 -10.95 3.52 -8.39
CA SER A 342 -10.65 3.69 -9.82
C SER A 342 -10.30 2.37 -10.51
N ASN A 343 -9.78 1.40 -9.75
CA ASN A 343 -9.47 0.06 -10.25
C ASN A 343 -10.72 -0.81 -10.46
N VAL A 344 -11.89 -0.37 -10.00
CA VAL A 344 -13.16 -1.08 -10.20
C VAL A 344 -13.83 -0.55 -11.47
N THR A 345 -13.68 -1.28 -12.58
CA THR A 345 -14.36 -1.02 -13.85
C THR A 345 -15.64 -1.84 -13.98
N GLU A 346 -16.42 -1.67 -15.06
CA GLU A 346 -17.62 -2.47 -15.30
C GLU A 346 -17.34 -3.98 -15.22
N GLY A 347 -18.17 -4.70 -14.46
CA GLY A 347 -18.05 -6.14 -14.21
C GLY A 347 -16.87 -6.56 -13.34
N THR A 348 -16.10 -5.63 -12.77
CA THR A 348 -14.96 -5.97 -11.90
C THR A 348 -15.45 -6.43 -10.53
N ASP A 349 -15.15 -7.66 -10.15
CA ASP A 349 -15.34 -8.12 -8.78
C ASP A 349 -14.30 -7.48 -7.85
N MET A 350 -14.69 -7.22 -6.61
CA MET A 350 -13.81 -6.65 -5.59
C MET A 350 -13.76 -7.51 -4.33
N ILE A 351 -12.54 -7.80 -3.87
CA ILE A 351 -12.28 -8.39 -2.55
C ILE A 351 -11.55 -7.35 -1.70
N TYR A 352 -12.06 -7.08 -0.49
CA TYR A 352 -11.33 -6.30 0.51
C TYR A 352 -10.96 -7.18 1.70
N GLU A 353 -9.70 -7.60 1.73
CA GLU A 353 -9.12 -8.49 2.73
C GLU A 353 -8.33 -7.70 3.76
N ILE A 354 -8.61 -7.95 5.04
CA ILE A 354 -7.88 -7.36 6.16
C ILE A 354 -7.89 -8.31 7.35
N VAL A 355 -6.78 -8.40 8.06
CA VAL A 355 -6.70 -9.19 9.28
C VAL A 355 -7.43 -8.56 10.46
N GLU A 356 -8.00 -9.40 11.32
CA GLU A 356 -8.82 -9.06 12.50
C GLU A 356 -8.23 -7.94 13.36
N ARG A 357 -6.91 -7.97 13.61
CA ARG A 357 -6.21 -6.96 14.42
C ARG A 357 -6.13 -5.56 13.79
N ASN A 358 -6.40 -5.45 12.49
CA ASN A 358 -6.37 -4.20 11.73
C ASN A 358 -7.78 -3.67 11.43
N ILE A 359 -8.86 -4.26 11.97
CA ILE A 359 -10.24 -3.76 11.76
C ILE A 359 -10.39 -2.28 12.12
N ASN A 360 -9.67 -1.79 13.15
CA ASN A 360 -9.71 -0.38 13.51
C ASN A 360 -9.15 0.56 12.43
N ASP A 361 -8.30 0.06 11.52
CA ASP A 361 -7.68 0.86 10.47
C ASP A 361 -8.70 1.27 9.40
N LEU A 362 -9.78 0.50 9.21
CA LEU A 362 -10.90 0.82 8.33
C LEU A 362 -11.62 2.14 8.67
N PHE A 363 -11.36 2.69 9.86
CA PHE A 363 -11.93 3.95 10.32
C PHE A 363 -10.95 5.13 10.20
N ARG A 364 -9.67 4.89 9.91
CA ARG A 364 -8.59 5.89 9.98
C ARG A 364 -8.35 6.64 8.68
N THR A 365 -8.87 6.13 7.56
CA THR A 365 -8.70 6.73 6.24
C THR A 365 -9.87 6.31 5.35
N ALA A 366 -10.45 7.26 4.62
CA ALA A 366 -11.50 6.94 3.66
C ALA A 366 -10.92 6.22 2.43
N PRO A 367 -11.67 5.27 1.85
CA PRO A 367 -11.44 4.83 0.47
C PRO A 367 -11.31 5.99 -0.51
N LEU A 368 -10.49 5.83 -1.55
CA LEU A 368 -10.50 6.73 -2.70
C LEU A 368 -11.68 6.35 -3.60
N MET A 369 -12.80 7.01 -3.36
CA MET A 369 -14.05 6.78 -4.06
C MET A 369 -14.88 8.06 -4.07
N THR A 370 -15.42 8.42 -5.24
CA THR A 370 -16.41 9.49 -5.35
C THR A 370 -17.63 9.16 -4.50
N ALA A 371 -18.04 10.10 -3.65
CA ALA A 371 -19.21 9.91 -2.80
C ALA A 371 -20.49 9.85 -3.64
N PRO A 372 -21.40 8.92 -3.35
CA PRO A 372 -22.65 8.83 -4.09
C PRO A 372 -23.60 9.98 -3.73
N VAL A 373 -24.32 10.47 -4.73
CA VAL A 373 -25.32 11.52 -4.57
C VAL A 373 -26.62 10.92 -4.03
N ARG A 374 -27.24 11.60 -3.07
CA ARG A 374 -28.53 11.22 -2.46
C ARG A 374 -29.57 12.32 -2.71
N THR A 375 -30.81 11.92 -2.93
CA THR A 375 -31.94 12.83 -3.20
C THR A 375 -32.98 12.85 -2.09
N ASP A 376 -33.07 11.79 -1.28
CA ASP A 376 -33.97 11.70 -0.14
C ASP A 376 -33.20 11.24 1.10
N ILE A 377 -33.08 12.14 2.07
CA ILE A 377 -32.45 11.88 3.38
C ILE A 377 -33.37 12.27 4.54
N GLY A 378 -34.68 12.40 4.27
CA GLY A 378 -35.69 12.76 5.26
C GLY A 378 -35.70 14.23 5.69
N GLU A 379 -36.50 14.52 6.72
CA GLU A 379 -36.59 15.86 7.31
C GLU A 379 -35.34 16.20 8.13
N ILE A 380 -34.82 17.41 7.93
CA ILE A 380 -33.58 17.88 8.57
C ILE A 380 -33.87 19.16 9.33
N ALA A 381 -33.55 19.16 10.62
CA ALA A 381 -33.63 20.34 11.48
C ALA A 381 -32.27 21.05 11.56
N ALA A 382 -32.25 22.37 11.51
CA ALA A 382 -31.01 23.12 11.75
C ALA A 382 -30.55 22.94 13.21
N SER A 383 -29.30 22.53 13.41
CA SER A 383 -28.74 22.38 14.76
C SER A 383 -28.35 23.72 15.40
N GLY A 384 -28.03 24.72 14.59
CA GLY A 384 -27.39 25.97 15.05
C GLY A 384 -25.92 25.82 15.49
N ALA A 385 -25.35 24.62 15.35
CA ALA A 385 -23.94 24.32 15.60
C ALA A 385 -23.16 24.20 14.28
N SER A 386 -21.84 24.27 14.36
CA SER A 386 -20.94 24.16 13.22
C SER A 386 -19.98 22.99 13.33
N VAL A 387 -19.43 22.60 12.18
CA VAL A 387 -18.38 21.58 12.02
C VAL A 387 -17.24 22.22 11.22
N SER A 388 -16.01 22.08 11.71
CA SER A 388 -14.83 22.52 10.96
C SER A 388 -14.48 21.50 9.88
N PHE A 389 -14.21 21.98 8.66
CA PHE A 389 -13.76 21.14 7.57
C PHE A 389 -12.60 21.80 6.81
N THR A 390 -11.87 20.97 6.08
CA THR A 390 -10.88 21.40 5.09
C THR A 390 -11.09 20.59 3.81
N TYR A 391 -10.36 20.95 2.76
CA TYR A 391 -10.43 20.23 1.49
C TYR A 391 -9.10 20.30 0.73
N SER A 392 -8.83 19.25 -0.03
CA SER A 392 -7.69 19.10 -0.94
C SER A 392 -8.19 18.75 -2.33
N GLU A 393 -7.47 19.21 -3.36
CA GLU A 393 -7.69 18.70 -4.72
C GLU A 393 -6.88 17.42 -4.88
N GLU A 394 -7.55 16.33 -5.23
CA GLU A 394 -6.94 15.03 -5.52
C GLU A 394 -7.13 14.72 -7.01
N SER A 395 -6.33 13.81 -7.56
CA SER A 395 -6.53 13.29 -8.93
C SER A 395 -7.92 12.68 -9.17
N TYR A 396 -8.61 12.30 -8.10
CA TYR A 396 -9.97 11.74 -8.10
C TYR A 396 -11.09 12.77 -7.91
N GLY A 397 -10.75 14.06 -7.76
CA GLY A 397 -11.66 15.16 -7.48
C GLY A 397 -11.38 15.84 -6.13
N THR A 398 -12.23 16.78 -5.74
CA THR A 398 -12.05 17.54 -4.51
C THR A 398 -12.43 16.69 -3.30
N ARG A 399 -11.44 16.36 -2.46
CA ARG A 399 -11.64 15.64 -1.20
C ARG A 399 -11.97 16.64 -0.09
N ILE A 400 -13.11 16.45 0.55
CA ILE A 400 -13.60 17.30 1.64
C ILE A 400 -13.70 16.45 2.90
N TYR A 401 -13.09 16.90 4.00
CA TYR A 401 -13.01 16.14 5.24
C TYR A 401 -12.96 17.03 6.47
N GLY A 402 -13.42 16.50 7.61
CA GLY A 402 -13.52 17.28 8.85
C GLY A 402 -13.72 16.43 10.09
N GLU A 403 -13.53 17.06 11.26
CA GLU A 403 -13.72 16.44 12.57
C GLU A 403 -15.16 16.63 13.05
N MET A 404 -15.75 15.58 13.61
CA MET A 404 -17.08 15.59 14.22
C MET A 404 -16.99 15.19 15.68
N SER A 405 -17.84 15.80 16.51
CA SER A 405 -17.99 15.35 17.89
C SER A 405 -18.84 14.07 17.94
N ARG A 406 -18.67 13.27 19.00
CA ARG A 406 -19.38 11.99 19.16
C ARG A 406 -20.91 12.19 19.19
N GLU A 407 -21.38 13.31 19.74
CA GLU A 407 -22.80 13.65 19.88
C GLU A 407 -23.48 13.97 18.55
N MET A 408 -22.70 14.24 17.51
CA MET A 408 -23.20 14.50 16.15
C MET A 408 -23.43 13.21 15.36
N LEU A 409 -22.92 12.06 15.82
CA LEU A 409 -22.98 10.81 15.07
C LEU A 409 -24.41 10.26 15.03
N SER A 410 -24.84 9.87 13.84
CA SER A 410 -26.15 9.27 13.64
C SER A 410 -26.24 7.88 14.25
N PRO A 411 -27.40 7.47 14.81
CA PRO A 411 -27.63 6.09 15.23
C PRO A 411 -27.47 5.07 14.09
N ASP A 412 -27.71 5.44 12.84
CA ASP A 412 -27.43 4.55 11.69
C ASP A 412 -25.98 4.65 11.17
N GLY A 413 -25.17 5.53 11.75
CA GLY A 413 -23.80 5.80 11.37
C GLY A 413 -23.63 6.62 10.08
N ARG A 414 -24.72 6.97 9.39
CA ARG A 414 -24.65 7.67 8.10
C ARG A 414 -24.39 9.16 8.32
N VAL A 415 -23.56 9.72 7.45
CA VAL A 415 -23.23 11.14 7.42
C VAL A 415 -23.39 11.62 5.99
N TYR A 416 -24.11 12.73 5.83
CA TYR A 416 -24.30 13.37 4.53
C TYR A 416 -23.64 14.74 4.53
N VAL A 417 -23.24 15.19 3.35
CA VAL A 417 -22.69 16.52 3.14
C VAL A 417 -23.48 17.19 2.02
N ARG A 418 -24.14 18.29 2.34
CA ARG A 418 -24.82 19.13 1.36
C ARG A 418 -23.88 20.25 0.92
N LEU A 419 -23.65 20.36 -0.37
CA LEU A 419 -22.99 21.49 -1.00
C LEU A 419 -24.05 22.35 -1.69
N SER A 420 -24.12 23.64 -1.36
CA SER A 420 -25.06 24.59 -1.94
C SER A 420 -24.32 25.80 -2.54
N GLY A 421 -24.32 25.89 -3.86
CA GLY A 421 -23.85 27.04 -4.63
C GLY A 421 -25.01 27.96 -5.04
N ALA A 422 -24.77 28.86 -6.01
CA ALA A 422 -25.77 29.84 -6.44
C ALA A 422 -27.05 29.20 -7.03
N ASP A 423 -26.88 28.24 -7.94
CA ASP A 423 -27.98 27.59 -8.68
C ASP A 423 -28.04 26.06 -8.45
N THR A 424 -27.13 25.52 -7.67
CA THR A 424 -26.91 24.07 -7.53
C THR A 424 -26.88 23.67 -6.06
N SER A 425 -27.63 22.63 -5.68
CA SER A 425 -27.55 22.00 -4.36
C SER A 425 -27.47 20.49 -4.51
N VAL A 426 -26.40 19.88 -3.99
CA VAL A 426 -26.13 18.44 -4.09
C VAL A 426 -25.86 17.88 -2.71
N ILE A 427 -26.42 16.70 -2.43
CA ILE A 427 -26.19 15.99 -1.18
C ILE A 427 -25.38 14.73 -1.49
N TYR A 428 -24.23 14.60 -0.86
CA TYR A 428 -23.36 13.43 -0.94
C TYR A 428 -23.49 12.60 0.34
N GLU A 429 -23.41 11.28 0.22
CA GLU A 429 -23.19 10.42 1.39
C GLU A 429 -21.69 10.24 1.62
N ALA A 430 -21.19 10.77 2.73
CA ALA A 430 -19.78 10.75 3.08
C ALA A 430 -19.40 9.47 3.82
N PHE A 431 -18.13 9.10 3.76
CA PHE A 431 -17.57 8.09 4.64
C PHE A 431 -17.51 8.66 6.07
N PRO A 432 -18.12 8.00 7.08
CA PRO A 432 -18.11 8.47 8.46
C PRO A 432 -16.82 8.09 9.19
N VAL A 433 -15.68 8.49 8.62
CA VAL A 433 -14.32 8.14 9.07
C VAL A 433 -13.54 9.38 9.48
N TYR A 434 -12.51 9.19 10.31
CA TYR A 434 -11.62 10.27 10.70
C TYR A 434 -10.28 10.11 9.99
N GLU A 435 -9.92 11.08 9.15
CA GLU A 435 -8.67 11.10 8.38
C GLU A 435 -7.46 11.34 9.29
N GLU A 436 -7.02 10.33 10.06
CA GLU A 436 -5.96 10.47 11.08
C GLU A 436 -4.66 11.04 10.48
N LYS A 437 -4.31 10.64 9.25
CA LYS A 437 -3.11 11.11 8.54
C LYS A 437 -3.22 12.57 8.06
N LEU A 438 -4.41 13.03 7.69
CA LEU A 438 -4.63 14.39 7.15
C LEU A 438 -4.97 15.42 8.23
N LEU A 439 -5.72 15.02 9.26
CA LEU A 439 -6.19 15.92 10.33
C LEU A 439 -5.31 15.86 11.59
N GLY A 440 -4.53 14.79 11.77
CA GLY A 440 -3.67 14.59 12.92
C GLY A 440 -4.42 14.25 14.21
N GLY A 441 -3.85 13.33 14.99
CA GLY A 441 -4.45 12.83 16.23
C GLY A 441 -5.11 11.46 16.06
N THR A 442 -5.56 10.89 17.17
CA THR A 442 -6.15 9.54 17.19
C THR A 442 -7.42 9.54 18.01
N ASN A 443 -8.27 8.53 17.81
CA ASN A 443 -9.50 8.31 18.57
C ASN A 443 -10.56 9.43 18.48
N LYS A 444 -10.59 10.14 17.36
CA LYS A 444 -11.62 11.14 17.04
C LYS A 444 -12.67 10.58 16.09
N TYR A 445 -13.67 11.37 15.74
CA TYR A 445 -14.66 11.06 14.71
C TYR A 445 -14.65 12.13 13.63
N GLY A 446 -15.17 11.80 12.46
CA GLY A 446 -15.13 12.72 11.33
C GLY A 446 -15.98 12.23 10.18
N PHE A 447 -15.82 12.95 9.07
CA PHE A 447 -16.34 12.57 7.78
C PHE A 447 -15.29 12.86 6.71
N SER A 448 -15.39 12.14 5.59
CA SER A 448 -14.58 12.37 4.40
C SER A 448 -15.37 11.97 3.17
N LEU A 449 -15.29 12.78 2.12
CA LEU A 449 -15.85 12.47 0.80
C LEU A 449 -14.94 12.98 -0.29
N ILE A 450 -15.02 12.36 -1.46
CA ILE A 450 -14.56 12.95 -2.71
C ILE A 450 -15.79 13.40 -3.48
N ALA A 451 -15.94 14.71 -3.69
CA ALA A 451 -17.10 15.26 -4.38
C ALA A 451 -16.96 15.07 -5.90
N ASP A 452 -17.98 14.49 -6.52
CA ASP A 452 -18.04 14.37 -7.98
C ASP A 452 -18.37 15.73 -8.61
N ALA A 453 -17.34 16.46 -9.05
CA ALA A 453 -17.50 17.79 -9.64
C ALA A 453 -18.33 17.78 -10.95
N SER A 454 -18.57 16.63 -11.58
CA SER A 454 -19.34 16.57 -12.83
C SER A 454 -20.81 16.95 -12.66
N VAL A 455 -21.35 16.84 -11.43
CA VAL A 455 -22.72 17.25 -11.08
C VAL A 455 -22.79 18.65 -10.45
N LEU A 456 -21.66 19.37 -10.41
CA LEU A 456 -21.55 20.72 -9.89
C LEU A 456 -21.46 21.75 -11.02
N THR A 457 -21.67 23.01 -10.66
CA THR A 457 -21.37 24.21 -11.47
C THR A 457 -20.17 24.94 -10.89
N GLU A 458 -19.46 25.71 -11.72
CA GLU A 458 -18.41 26.62 -11.24
C GLU A 458 -18.95 27.55 -10.15
N GLY A 459 -18.15 27.84 -9.13
CA GLY A 459 -18.48 28.83 -8.11
C GLY A 459 -18.12 28.42 -6.68
N GLU A 460 -18.45 29.30 -5.75
CA GLU A 460 -18.32 29.04 -4.31
C GLU A 460 -19.50 28.21 -3.80
N TYR A 461 -19.22 27.31 -2.86
CA TYR A 461 -20.21 26.44 -2.23
C TYR A 461 -20.20 26.59 -0.71
N ASN A 462 -21.39 26.68 -0.14
CA ASN A 462 -21.59 26.49 1.29
C ASN A 462 -21.72 24.99 1.59
N LEU A 463 -21.13 24.56 2.70
CA LEU A 463 -21.18 23.17 3.16
C LEU A 463 -22.07 23.05 4.39
N GLU A 464 -22.94 22.05 4.41
CA GLU A 464 -23.62 21.57 5.62
C GLU A 464 -23.33 20.09 5.82
N VAL A 465 -22.89 19.71 7.02
CA VAL A 465 -22.83 18.30 7.44
C VAL A 465 -24.18 17.93 8.03
N ILE A 466 -24.75 16.81 7.60
CA ILE A 466 -26.06 16.34 8.05
C ILE A 466 -25.90 14.95 8.66
N SER A 467 -26.30 14.83 9.92
CA SER A 467 -26.22 13.58 10.68
C SER A 467 -27.26 13.60 11.79
N ALA A 468 -27.81 12.44 12.16
CA ALA A 468 -28.85 12.30 13.18
C ALA A 468 -30.08 13.22 12.97
N GLY A 469 -30.47 13.46 11.70
CA GLY A 469 -31.59 14.34 11.34
C GLY A 469 -31.33 15.84 11.57
N LYS A 470 -30.08 16.24 11.78
CA LYS A 470 -29.69 17.64 12.02
C LYS A 470 -28.66 18.12 11.00
N SER A 471 -28.77 19.37 10.57
CA SER A 471 -27.72 20.05 9.79
C SER A 471 -26.81 20.89 10.68
N TYR A 472 -25.52 20.85 10.36
CA TYR A 472 -24.44 21.55 11.02
C TYR A 472 -23.72 22.38 9.96
N ALA A 473 -23.57 23.68 10.19
CA ALA A 473 -22.91 24.57 9.23
C ALA A 473 -21.42 24.24 9.13
N GLY A 474 -20.91 24.02 7.92
CA GLY A 474 -19.50 23.84 7.66
C GLY A 474 -18.74 25.15 7.78
N VAL A 475 -17.61 25.12 8.49
CA VAL A 475 -16.68 26.26 8.60
C VAL A 475 -15.31 25.78 8.11
N ALA A 476 -14.74 26.48 7.14
CA ALA A 476 -13.40 26.20 6.61
C ALA A 476 -12.51 27.44 6.70
N ASP A 477 -11.21 27.21 6.73
CA ASP A 477 -10.20 28.28 6.76
C ASP A 477 -10.12 29.07 5.43
N ARG A 478 -10.60 28.47 4.34
CA ARG A 478 -10.72 29.09 3.01
C ARG A 478 -12.06 28.74 2.36
N PRO A 479 -12.62 29.61 1.48
CA PRO A 479 -13.86 29.32 0.74
C PRO A 479 -13.73 28.03 -0.07
N LEU A 480 -14.77 27.20 -0.12
CA LEU A 480 -14.83 26.03 -1.00
C LEU A 480 -15.28 26.47 -2.38
N TYR A 481 -14.39 26.40 -3.37
CA TYR A 481 -14.64 26.87 -4.72
C TYR A 481 -14.30 25.79 -5.74
N PHE A 482 -15.21 25.54 -6.70
CA PHE A 482 -14.98 24.63 -7.82
C PHE A 482 -14.77 25.45 -9.09
N SER A 483 -13.63 25.25 -9.76
CA SER A 483 -13.30 25.96 -11.01
C SER A 483 -14.04 25.38 -12.21
N GLU A 484 -14.22 26.19 -13.26
CA GLU A 484 -14.82 25.73 -14.52
C GLU A 484 -14.02 24.57 -15.12
N ALA A 485 -12.68 24.63 -15.04
CA ALA A 485 -11.79 23.59 -15.52
C ALA A 485 -12.04 22.25 -14.80
N ALA A 486 -12.10 22.25 -13.47
CA ALA A 486 -12.33 21.04 -12.67
C ALA A 486 -13.71 20.41 -12.98
N VAL A 487 -14.75 21.25 -13.12
CA VAL A 487 -16.09 20.79 -13.49
C VAL A 487 -16.10 20.19 -14.90
N ASN A 488 -15.44 20.83 -15.86
CA ASN A 488 -15.38 20.37 -17.25
C ASN A 488 -14.56 19.08 -17.40
N GLU A 489 -13.46 18.96 -16.68
CA GLU A 489 -12.63 17.75 -16.64
C GLU A 489 -13.40 16.56 -16.06
N ALA A 490 -14.09 16.75 -14.93
CA ALA A 490 -14.93 15.72 -14.35
C ALA A 490 -16.06 15.26 -15.29
N LYS A 491 -16.67 16.20 -16.05
CA LYS A 491 -17.68 15.86 -17.08
C LYS A 491 -17.07 15.05 -18.23
N LYS A 492 -15.87 15.41 -18.70
CA LYS A 492 -15.16 14.67 -19.76
C LYS A 492 -14.82 13.26 -19.31
N ALA A 493 -14.30 13.09 -18.09
CA ALA A 493 -13.97 11.79 -17.52
C ALA A 493 -15.19 10.84 -17.49
N LYS A 494 -16.38 11.34 -17.11
CA LYS A 494 -17.62 10.55 -17.17
C LYS A 494 -18.03 10.12 -18.58
N ILE A 495 -17.85 10.99 -19.57
CA ILE A 495 -18.20 10.69 -20.95
C ILE A 495 -17.28 9.60 -21.51
N ALA A 496 -15.97 9.69 -21.25
CA ALA A 496 -14.97 8.71 -21.68
C ALA A 496 -15.25 7.31 -21.11
N VAL A 497 -15.61 7.22 -19.82
CA VAL A 497 -16.02 5.95 -19.18
C VAL A 497 -17.31 5.38 -19.80
N SER A 498 -18.22 6.23 -20.29
CA SER A 498 -19.46 5.77 -20.94
C SER A 498 -19.25 5.31 -22.40
N SER A 499 -18.27 5.85 -23.12
CA SER A 499 -17.98 5.47 -24.51
C SER A 499 -17.28 4.13 -24.63
N ASP A 500 -16.49 3.71 -23.64
CA ASP A 500 -15.90 2.37 -23.58
C ASP A 500 -16.93 1.25 -23.32
N SER A 501 -18.17 1.61 -22.95
CA SER A 501 -19.26 0.64 -22.69
C SER A 501 -20.15 0.34 -23.92
N LYS A 502 -19.91 0.97 -25.08
CA LYS A 502 -20.75 0.80 -26.28
C LYS A 502 -19.95 0.69 -27.59
N THR A 503 -19.50 -0.54 -27.89
CA THR A 503 -19.38 -1.23 -29.21
C THR A 503 -18.41 -2.40 -29.00
N GLU A 504 -18.62 -3.65 -29.41
CA GLU A 504 -19.03 -4.11 -30.74
C GLU A 504 -19.56 -5.56 -30.65
N ASN A 505 -20.72 -5.81 -31.26
CA ASN A 505 -21.20 -7.14 -31.62
C ASN A 505 -21.15 -7.21 -33.15
N ASP A 506 -20.39 -8.18 -33.66
CA ASP A 506 -20.55 -8.91 -34.91
C ASP A 506 -20.61 -8.11 -36.24
N THR A 507 -19.48 -8.10 -36.97
CA THR A 507 -19.47 -8.33 -38.43
C THR A 507 -18.12 -8.87 -38.89
N ASP A 508 -18.16 -10.02 -39.58
CA ASP A 508 -17.15 -10.55 -40.50
C ASP A 508 -16.56 -9.46 -41.40
N GLU A 509 -15.26 -9.19 -41.30
CA GLU A 509 -14.46 -8.78 -42.47
C GLU A 509 -12.97 -9.12 -42.31
N LYS A 510 -12.50 -9.96 -43.22
CA LYS A 510 -11.12 -10.21 -43.69
C LYS A 510 -9.95 -9.81 -42.78
N VAL A 511 -9.22 -10.85 -42.37
CA VAL A 511 -7.80 -10.84 -41.99
C VAL A 511 -6.98 -9.93 -42.92
N PRO A 512 -6.39 -8.84 -42.42
CA PRO A 512 -5.22 -8.23 -43.02
C PRO A 512 -3.97 -8.95 -42.48
N GLU A 513 -3.02 -9.17 -43.37
CA GLU A 513 -1.71 -9.75 -43.12
C GLU A 513 -0.91 -8.97 -42.07
N GLU A 514 0.02 -9.69 -41.45
CA GLU A 514 1.05 -9.23 -40.53
C GLU A 514 1.58 -7.83 -40.86
N ASP A 515 1.33 -6.86 -39.97
CA ASP A 515 2.17 -5.67 -39.84
C ASP A 515 2.97 -5.77 -38.54
N GLU A 516 4.27 -5.58 -38.71
CA GLU A 516 5.35 -5.88 -37.79
C GLU A 516 5.18 -5.26 -36.40
N LYS A 517 5.56 -6.05 -35.39
CA LYS A 517 6.01 -5.57 -34.09
C LYS A 517 6.95 -4.36 -34.28
N ILE A 518 6.51 -3.17 -33.88
CA ILE A 518 7.44 -2.13 -33.47
C ILE A 518 7.83 -2.44 -32.02
N VAL A 519 8.68 -3.46 -31.86
CA VAL A 519 9.71 -3.40 -30.84
C VAL A 519 10.79 -2.56 -31.50
N SER A 520 10.85 -1.27 -31.19
CA SER A 520 11.95 -0.45 -31.65
C SER A 520 13.22 -1.01 -31.02
N GLU A 521 14.04 -1.67 -31.83
CA GLU A 521 15.48 -1.73 -31.62
C GLU A 521 15.95 -0.35 -31.16
N ALA A 522 16.71 -0.31 -30.06
CA ALA A 522 17.30 0.92 -29.55
C ALA A 522 18.10 1.59 -30.67
N LYS A 523 17.49 2.58 -31.32
CA LYS A 523 18.21 3.52 -32.18
C LYS A 523 19.08 4.35 -31.24
N PHE A 524 20.38 4.17 -31.34
CA PHE A 524 21.35 5.16 -30.92
C PHE A 524 20.89 6.54 -31.42
N ILE A 525 20.54 7.43 -30.50
CA ILE A 525 20.44 8.85 -30.82
C ILE A 525 21.88 9.39 -30.68
N GLU A 526 22.54 9.67 -31.80
CA GLU A 526 23.71 10.56 -31.81
C GLU A 526 23.26 11.94 -31.32
N GLY A 527 23.94 12.49 -30.32
CA GLY A 527 23.55 13.76 -29.69
C GLY A 527 24.43 14.10 -28.49
N THR A 528 24.21 15.27 -27.91
CA THR A 528 24.85 15.67 -26.64
C THR A 528 24.24 14.89 -25.46
N ILE A 529 24.83 14.99 -24.26
CA ILE A 529 24.18 14.46 -23.05
C ILE A 529 22.79 15.10 -22.86
N ALA A 530 22.63 16.39 -23.16
CA ALA A 530 21.35 17.09 -23.06
C ALA A 530 20.28 16.50 -24.00
N ASP A 531 20.64 16.12 -25.22
CA ASP A 531 19.69 15.50 -26.18
C ASP A 531 19.21 14.13 -25.70
N ARG A 532 20.12 13.33 -25.14
CA ARG A 532 19.79 11.99 -24.62
C ARG A 532 19.08 12.04 -23.26
N ALA A 533 19.26 13.13 -22.51
CA ALA A 533 18.67 13.35 -21.20
C ALA A 533 17.20 13.80 -21.27
N LYS A 534 16.71 14.25 -22.43
CA LYS A 534 15.29 14.61 -22.57
C LYS A 534 14.40 13.44 -22.16
N VAL A 535 13.30 13.71 -21.49
CA VAL A 535 12.35 12.68 -21.05
C VAL A 535 11.24 12.54 -22.07
N ILE A 536 10.93 11.30 -22.44
CA ILE A 536 9.76 10.96 -23.25
C ILE A 536 8.69 10.45 -22.30
N TYR A 537 7.54 11.12 -22.31
CA TYR A 537 6.39 10.76 -21.48
C TYR A 537 5.12 10.91 -22.31
N ASN A 538 4.35 9.84 -22.47
CA ASN A 538 3.12 9.82 -23.29
C ASN A 538 3.30 10.41 -24.71
N GLY A 539 4.47 10.14 -25.33
CA GLY A 539 4.84 10.68 -26.65
C GLY A 539 5.27 12.16 -26.67
N THR A 540 5.28 12.84 -25.52
CA THR A 540 5.75 14.22 -25.36
C THR A 540 7.21 14.25 -24.91
N GLU A 541 8.02 15.09 -25.56
CA GLU A 541 9.43 15.31 -25.21
C GLU A 541 9.57 16.46 -24.20
N ILE A 542 10.29 16.23 -23.12
CA ILE A 542 10.46 17.15 -21.99
C ILE A 542 11.95 17.40 -21.79
N ALA A 543 12.35 18.66 -21.73
CA ALA A 543 13.72 19.05 -21.44
C ALA A 543 13.76 20.00 -20.25
N VAL A 544 14.80 19.89 -19.43
CA VAL A 544 15.14 20.96 -18.47
C VAL A 544 15.40 22.26 -19.24
N GLY A 545 14.92 23.38 -18.71
CA GLY A 545 14.90 24.69 -19.38
C GLY A 545 13.70 24.94 -20.30
N ALA A 546 12.88 23.93 -20.61
CA ALA A 546 11.61 24.15 -21.31
C ALA A 546 10.55 24.76 -20.39
N ASN A 547 9.53 25.42 -20.96
CA ASN A 547 8.39 25.90 -20.18
C ASN A 547 7.36 24.79 -20.01
N ILE A 548 7.06 24.41 -18.77
CA ILE A 548 6.11 23.32 -18.48
C ILE A 548 4.70 23.62 -19.00
N ASN A 549 4.28 24.90 -19.04
CA ASN A 549 2.94 25.27 -19.48
C ASN A 549 2.70 24.93 -20.96
N ASP A 550 3.74 24.88 -21.78
CA ASP A 550 3.66 24.51 -23.20
C ASP A 550 3.50 22.99 -23.39
N LEU A 551 3.77 22.19 -22.35
CA LEU A 551 3.81 20.73 -22.40
C LEU A 551 2.59 20.07 -21.73
N LEU A 552 1.84 20.81 -20.90
CA LEU A 552 0.74 20.26 -20.08
C LEU A 552 -0.29 19.45 -20.87
N GLU A 553 -0.66 19.89 -22.08
CA GLU A 553 -1.64 19.19 -22.92
C GLU A 553 -1.13 17.80 -23.38
N GLY A 554 0.17 17.69 -23.68
CA GLY A 554 0.79 16.44 -24.14
C GLY A 554 1.15 15.48 -22.99
N LEU A 555 1.37 16.00 -21.78
CA LEU A 555 1.70 15.20 -20.60
C LEU A 555 0.48 14.52 -19.97
N GLY A 556 -0.74 14.96 -20.30
CA GLY A 556 -1.95 14.41 -19.72
C GLY A 556 -2.12 14.75 -18.24
N PRO A 557 -3.00 14.02 -17.51
CA PRO A 557 -3.36 14.37 -16.14
C PRO A 557 -2.23 14.09 -15.13
N GLN A 558 -2.05 14.98 -14.16
CA GLN A 558 -1.07 14.87 -13.06
C GLN A 558 -1.60 14.00 -11.91
N ALA A 559 -0.70 13.29 -11.22
CA ALA A 559 -1.00 12.32 -10.17
C ALA A 559 -1.25 12.94 -8.77
N ALA A 560 -0.97 14.24 -8.56
CA ALA A 560 -1.19 15.00 -7.33
C ALA A 560 -1.10 16.52 -7.62
N PRO A 561 -1.63 17.45 -6.78
CA PRO A 561 -1.52 18.88 -7.04
C PRO A 561 -0.08 19.36 -6.93
N SER A 562 0.25 20.42 -7.67
CA SER A 562 1.57 21.03 -7.58
C SER A 562 1.79 21.68 -6.21
N SER A 563 2.80 21.22 -5.48
CA SER A 563 3.20 21.85 -4.23
C SER A 563 4.23 22.94 -4.50
N SER A 564 4.16 24.04 -3.75
CA SER A 564 5.27 24.99 -3.67
C SER A 564 6.21 24.61 -2.53
N ALA A 565 7.46 24.34 -2.87
CA ALA A 565 8.56 24.13 -1.93
C ALA A 565 9.70 25.12 -2.25
N GLU A 566 10.52 25.48 -1.26
CA GLU A 566 11.79 26.13 -1.56
C GLU A 566 12.75 25.09 -2.13
N SER A 567 13.22 25.32 -3.36
CA SER A 567 14.22 24.47 -3.98
C SER A 567 15.50 24.48 -3.17
N CYS A 568 15.97 23.31 -2.72
CA CYS A 568 17.30 23.16 -2.13
C CYS A 568 18.44 23.37 -3.15
N LEU A 569 18.09 23.44 -4.44
CA LEU A 569 18.98 23.61 -5.58
C LEU A 569 19.11 25.08 -5.97
N THR A 570 17.99 25.81 -6.12
CA THR A 570 17.97 27.20 -6.60
C THR A 570 17.70 28.25 -5.50
N GLY A 571 17.21 27.84 -4.33
CA GLY A 571 16.83 28.74 -3.23
C GLY A 571 15.59 29.60 -3.52
N LYS A 572 14.84 29.29 -4.59
CA LYS A 572 13.59 29.95 -4.97
C LYS A 572 12.39 29.03 -4.76
N PRO A 573 11.16 29.56 -4.65
CA PRO A 573 9.95 28.76 -4.72
C PRO A 573 9.88 28.04 -6.07
N ILE A 574 9.74 26.71 -6.04
CA ILE A 574 9.52 25.87 -7.21
C ILE A 574 8.16 25.19 -7.09
N LEU A 575 7.52 24.98 -8.23
CA LEU A 575 6.32 24.18 -8.39
C LEU A 575 6.73 22.77 -8.80
N GLU A 576 6.29 21.78 -8.03
CA GLU A 576 6.49 20.37 -8.36
C GLU A 576 5.28 19.83 -9.11
N TYR A 577 5.48 19.05 -10.17
CA TYR A 577 4.42 18.45 -10.98
C TYR A 577 4.64 16.94 -11.00
N TYR A 578 3.61 16.19 -10.63
CA TYR A 578 3.72 14.74 -10.45
C TYR A 578 3.01 13.99 -11.56
N TYR A 579 3.69 13.04 -12.17
CA TYR A 579 3.20 12.16 -13.23
C TYR A 579 3.57 10.71 -12.92
N ALA A 580 2.96 9.73 -13.61
CA ALA A 580 3.19 8.32 -13.32
C ALA A 580 4.62 7.89 -13.71
N GLY A 581 5.50 7.74 -12.73
CA GLY A 581 6.91 7.41 -12.91
C GLY A 581 7.84 8.62 -13.01
N MET A 582 7.32 9.85 -12.86
CA MET A 582 8.09 11.08 -13.08
C MET A 582 7.62 12.25 -12.21
N THR A 583 8.55 13.04 -11.69
CA THR A 583 8.33 14.33 -11.04
C THR A 583 9.07 15.42 -11.81
N ILE A 584 8.43 16.56 -12.08
CA ILE A 584 9.04 17.72 -12.72
C ILE A 584 9.04 18.89 -11.73
N GLN A 585 10.18 19.55 -11.53
CA GLN A 585 10.24 20.80 -10.77
C GLN A 585 10.45 21.96 -11.74
N ALA A 586 9.61 23.00 -11.64
CA ALA A 586 9.74 24.22 -12.43
C ALA A 586 9.74 25.47 -11.56
N ASP A 587 10.44 26.51 -11.99
CA ASP A 587 10.40 27.85 -11.38
C ASP A 587 8.99 28.48 -11.54
N GLU A 588 8.70 29.55 -10.79
CA GLU A 588 7.40 30.26 -10.84
C GLU A 588 7.01 30.75 -12.26
N ASP A 589 7.98 30.96 -13.15
CA ASP A 589 7.73 31.33 -14.55
C ASP A 589 7.46 30.14 -15.48
N GLY A 590 7.48 28.92 -14.92
CA GLY A 590 7.24 27.66 -15.61
C GLY A 590 8.50 27.02 -16.20
N THR A 591 9.68 27.60 -16.03
CA THR A 591 10.94 27.01 -16.54
C THR A 591 11.31 25.76 -15.74
N ILE A 592 11.43 24.61 -16.41
CA ILE A 592 11.76 23.34 -15.77
C ILE A 592 13.20 23.35 -15.25
N ALA A 593 13.39 23.23 -13.94
CA ALA A 593 14.69 23.19 -13.28
C ALA A 593 15.24 21.76 -13.14
N SER A 594 14.36 20.78 -12.86
CA SER A 594 14.76 19.38 -12.72
C SER A 594 13.63 18.42 -13.11
N ILE A 595 14.01 17.20 -13.50
CA ILE A 595 13.10 16.09 -13.76
C ILE A 595 13.66 14.85 -13.06
N GLU A 596 12.84 14.20 -12.23
CA GLU A 596 13.15 12.93 -11.57
C GLU A 596 12.28 11.82 -12.14
N ILE A 597 12.87 10.78 -12.70
CA ILE A 597 12.21 9.52 -13.07
C ILE A 597 12.45 8.52 -11.94
N SER A 598 11.38 8.05 -11.31
CA SER A 598 11.45 7.25 -10.08
C SER A 598 10.15 6.47 -9.86
N GLU A 599 10.26 5.20 -9.48
CA GLU A 599 9.09 4.38 -9.12
C GLU A 599 8.65 4.55 -7.66
N SER A 600 9.40 5.34 -6.87
CA SER A 600 9.24 5.36 -5.42
C SER A 600 8.16 6.33 -4.92
N LEU A 601 7.99 7.47 -5.60
CA LEU A 601 7.04 8.51 -5.21
C LEU A 601 5.69 8.39 -5.94
N TYR A 602 5.70 8.13 -7.26
CA TYR A 602 4.51 7.95 -8.09
C TYR A 602 4.76 6.84 -9.10
N PRO A 603 4.32 5.59 -8.87
CA PRO A 603 4.70 4.46 -9.70
C PRO A 603 4.03 4.49 -11.08
N GLY A 604 4.83 4.44 -12.15
CA GLY A 604 4.40 4.32 -13.54
C GLY A 604 5.58 3.95 -14.44
N THR A 605 5.31 3.24 -15.54
CA THR A 605 6.34 2.78 -16.50
C THR A 605 6.43 3.65 -17.75
N GLU A 606 5.79 4.82 -17.73
CA GLU A 606 5.57 5.66 -18.91
C GLU A 606 6.69 6.69 -19.15
N ALA A 607 7.61 6.83 -18.20
CA ALA A 607 8.72 7.78 -18.25
C ALA A 607 10.06 7.10 -18.55
N GLY A 608 10.75 7.59 -19.58
CA GLY A 608 12.10 7.17 -19.93
C GLY A 608 12.86 8.29 -20.64
N THR A 609 14.18 8.21 -20.68
CA THR A 609 14.98 9.20 -21.41
C THR A 609 14.95 8.92 -22.92
N ALA A 610 15.17 9.93 -23.74
CA ALA A 610 15.31 9.80 -25.18
C ALA A 610 16.50 8.89 -25.55
N GLY A 611 17.52 8.81 -24.69
CA GLY A 611 18.61 7.84 -24.77
C GLY A 611 18.21 6.39 -24.46
N GLY A 612 16.94 6.11 -24.15
CA GLY A 612 16.39 4.78 -23.92
C GLY A 612 16.53 4.27 -22.49
N LEU A 613 16.90 5.11 -21.52
CA LEU A 613 17.07 4.70 -20.12
C LEU A 613 15.78 4.90 -19.32
N HIS A 614 15.39 3.90 -18.52
CA HIS A 614 14.22 3.98 -17.64
C HIS A 614 14.46 3.23 -16.31
N CYS A 615 13.56 3.39 -15.33
CA CYS A 615 13.61 2.59 -14.10
C CYS A 615 13.50 1.10 -14.42
N GLY A 616 14.32 0.28 -13.74
CA GLY A 616 14.46 -1.15 -14.04
C GLY A 616 15.47 -1.49 -15.15
N SER A 617 15.96 -0.50 -15.91
CA SER A 617 17.07 -0.71 -16.86
C SER A 617 18.34 -1.21 -16.14
N SER A 618 19.19 -1.94 -16.85
CA SER A 618 20.47 -2.40 -16.32
C SER A 618 21.52 -1.28 -16.30
N ARG A 619 22.62 -1.51 -15.58
CA ARG A 619 23.78 -0.62 -15.62
C ARG A 619 24.42 -0.53 -17.02
N GLU A 620 24.36 -1.61 -17.79
CA GLU A 620 24.86 -1.63 -19.17
C GLU A 620 24.02 -0.71 -20.08
N ASP A 621 22.70 -0.68 -19.87
CA ASP A 621 21.80 0.25 -20.56
C ASP A 621 22.11 1.72 -20.21
N ALA A 622 22.49 2.00 -18.95
CA ALA A 622 22.91 3.34 -18.54
C ALA A 622 24.20 3.79 -19.23
N PHE A 623 25.17 2.87 -19.41
CA PHE A 623 26.39 3.15 -20.18
C PHE A 623 26.11 3.30 -21.68
N ALA A 624 25.18 2.52 -22.22
CA ALA A 624 24.75 2.67 -23.60
C ALA A 624 24.05 4.03 -23.84
N ALA A 625 23.25 4.49 -22.86
CA ALA A 625 22.51 5.74 -22.95
C ALA A 625 23.38 7.00 -22.76
N PHE A 626 24.39 6.98 -21.87
CA PHE A 626 25.12 8.20 -21.50
C PHE A 626 26.66 8.11 -21.56
N GLY A 627 27.22 6.94 -21.87
CA GLY A 627 28.66 6.69 -21.97
C GLY A 627 29.24 5.93 -20.77
N GLU A 628 30.44 5.38 -20.93
CA GLU A 628 31.13 4.67 -19.83
C GLU A 628 31.76 5.64 -18.82
N THR A 629 31.92 5.18 -17.56
CA THR A 629 32.55 5.99 -16.51
C THR A 629 33.71 5.26 -15.85
N THR A 630 34.60 6.02 -15.20
CA THR A 630 35.80 5.48 -14.53
C THR A 630 35.50 4.74 -13.22
N SER A 631 34.25 4.77 -12.73
CA SER A 631 33.82 4.14 -11.47
C SER A 631 32.56 3.26 -11.66
N PRO A 632 32.65 2.17 -12.44
CA PRO A 632 31.49 1.38 -12.85
C PRO A 632 30.78 0.64 -11.71
N GLY A 633 31.36 0.53 -10.51
CA GLY A 633 30.76 -0.13 -9.33
C GLY A 633 30.07 0.80 -8.33
N ALA A 634 29.90 2.09 -8.63
CA ALA A 634 29.27 3.04 -7.72
C ALA A 634 27.74 2.82 -7.63
N SER A 635 27.15 3.08 -6.47
CA SER A 635 25.68 3.04 -6.27
C SER A 635 24.95 4.20 -6.96
N SER A 636 25.69 5.18 -7.48
CA SER A 636 25.18 6.25 -8.32
C SER A 636 26.27 6.70 -9.30
N ILE A 637 25.87 7.08 -10.50
CA ILE A 637 26.73 7.57 -11.57
C ILE A 637 26.19 8.92 -12.06
N THR A 638 27.09 9.87 -12.30
CA THR A 638 26.75 11.20 -12.81
C THR A 638 27.39 11.42 -14.17
N TYR A 639 26.61 11.93 -15.12
CA TYR A 639 27.00 12.26 -16.48
C TYR A 639 26.87 13.77 -16.72
N GLU A 640 27.93 14.37 -17.25
CA GLU A 640 28.05 15.81 -17.53
C GLU A 640 29.01 15.98 -18.73
N GLU A 641 28.71 16.90 -19.64
CA GLU A 641 29.52 17.21 -20.82
C GLU A 641 30.07 18.63 -20.65
N ASP A 642 31.33 18.87 -21.01
CA ASP A 642 31.93 20.21 -20.95
C ASP A 642 31.10 21.16 -21.83
N ASP A 643 30.67 22.30 -21.27
CA ASP A 643 29.73 23.29 -21.85
C ASP A 643 28.23 22.90 -21.90
N ALA A 644 27.83 21.71 -21.41
CA ALA A 644 26.40 21.36 -21.30
C ALA A 644 25.78 21.91 -20.00
N GLU A 645 24.65 22.60 -20.14
CA GLU A 645 23.86 23.11 -19.01
C GLU A 645 23.04 22.02 -18.30
N VAL A 646 23.22 20.73 -18.64
CA VAL A 646 22.40 19.61 -18.16
C VAL A 646 23.27 18.54 -17.49
N LYS A 647 22.85 18.10 -16.32
CA LYS A 647 23.49 17.01 -15.55
C LYS A 647 22.52 15.87 -15.33
N VAL A 648 22.99 14.63 -15.53
CA VAL A 648 22.18 13.42 -15.31
C VAL A 648 22.80 12.57 -14.21
N GLN A 649 22.07 12.31 -13.14
CA GLN A 649 22.46 11.39 -12.09
C GLN A 649 21.57 10.15 -12.10
N VAL A 650 22.19 8.98 -12.26
CA VAL A 650 21.54 7.67 -12.23
C VAL A 650 21.88 6.97 -10.92
N ILE A 651 20.87 6.47 -10.20
CA ILE A 651 21.03 5.78 -8.91
C ILE A 651 20.63 4.31 -9.09
N PHE A 652 21.44 3.40 -8.57
CA PHE A 652 21.26 1.96 -8.70
C PHE A 652 20.89 1.32 -7.37
N VAL A 653 19.91 0.42 -7.41
CA VAL A 653 19.55 -0.48 -6.31
C VAL A 653 19.62 -1.90 -6.86
N GLU A 654 20.45 -2.75 -6.24
CA GLU A 654 20.68 -4.14 -6.70
C GLU A 654 21.06 -4.24 -8.19
N ASP A 655 21.85 -3.27 -8.68
CA ASP A 655 22.33 -3.12 -10.06
C ASP A 655 21.26 -2.84 -11.14
N ALA A 656 20.02 -2.55 -10.75
CA ALA A 656 19.01 -1.95 -11.60
C ALA A 656 18.92 -0.43 -11.37
N VAL A 657 18.62 0.33 -12.42
CA VAL A 657 18.34 1.77 -12.34
C VAL A 657 17.09 1.98 -11.49
N SER A 658 17.25 2.64 -10.35
CA SER A 658 16.16 2.96 -9.43
C SER A 658 15.66 4.38 -9.58
N VAL A 659 16.54 5.33 -9.88
CA VAL A 659 16.20 6.75 -10.06
C VAL A 659 17.07 7.35 -11.16
N ILE A 660 16.49 8.19 -12.00
CA ILE A 660 17.19 9.04 -12.97
C ILE A 660 16.83 10.49 -12.65
N LEU A 661 17.81 11.29 -12.25
CA LEU A 661 17.63 12.72 -11.95
C LEU A 661 18.33 13.55 -13.02
N ILE A 662 17.59 14.46 -13.66
CA ILE A 662 18.07 15.35 -14.71
C ILE A 662 17.94 16.79 -14.19
N THR A 663 19.03 17.54 -14.12
CA THR A 663 19.04 18.94 -13.63
C THR A 663 19.56 19.90 -14.68
N GLY A 664 18.95 21.09 -14.76
CA GLY A 664 19.37 22.19 -15.62
C GLY A 664 20.41 23.13 -14.98
N PRO A 665 20.78 24.23 -15.66
CA PRO A 665 21.86 25.11 -15.22
C PRO A 665 21.46 25.91 -13.97
N GLY A 666 22.28 25.82 -12.92
CA GLY A 666 22.06 26.51 -11.64
C GLY A 666 21.19 25.75 -10.63
N ALA A 667 20.86 24.48 -10.91
CA ALA A 667 20.19 23.54 -10.01
C ALA A 667 21.17 22.46 -9.50
#